data_AF-A0AA90PH02-F1
#
_entry.id   AF-A0AA90PH02-F1
#
_cell.length_a   1.000
_cell.length_b   1.000
_cell.length_c   1.000
_cell.angle_alpha   90.00
_cell.angle_beta   90.00
_cell.angle_gamma   90.00
#
_symmetry.space_group_name_H-M   'P 1'
#
loop_
_entity.id
_entity.type
_entity.pdbx_description
1 polymer ?
#
loop_
_entity_poly.entity_id
_entity_poly.type
_entity_poly.pdbx_seq_one_letter_code
_entity_poly.pdbx_strand_id
1 'polypeptide(L)'
;MGKGLENQVFIYSLGTYSFFNDEEYKIFRRIQNLKGYKKKLGKMKSNLAEGESLTKKQIKVEKKKINTEIKKVNNGSDTEKGINELKEDLYKLIDNHTGNRTLRKEEMKENQIISVFDSVLSRTLEMKIDELSEDIMVIQSYHEKVLEGLIKDGFVNPDGEKYIYMSSSAGQIRQKKGVWIKKKLWDEHKDSLTCGLSLEEINNSEKKGCNVNKYLSYKALIFSASEEWSFPNPDVDSFDIDKCIVVEDLELNVFSEVDYIDRDTYKIKREKMNVPITATDGVGMMLPSVSEKNFMCRLPWIKGLLAVYDFTKHGNTKVTDIDNKVWDVVDDGISIIFTRSQWKMHAYFDSWEDYKKRFKEYNCKAAKLNEEEDDFNDGKINYQMLESLTDVSDDELKEIASSSIQDIKVLGEDKLTMLKVLGATEANERKRSFQKALLKYPQLLNDAYSKEAIMTKKRSLVNEAKTGKLNVDGSYTFVIPDLYSFCEFLFNGEAKALLKENEVYCSLQPEGKVGILRSPHLSREWGLKDNVTVSSDNLKINEYFKTDAIYVSNNSPLSKLIQNDWDGDKVLVLSEHKDETLLHVAERNMRNDKIVPLYYEMEKAKAQEINNQNIYDSLILSFEANIGEISNNICKAWNSNNLDLDIIKIMCMENNFEIDFAKSLFRPIRPPHIDEKIKEYIKLKLPHFFLYDKRKNKKSRKTKLKVEFINESTVNRLERIIPKNNIHFKEVAGGTFDYRFLMNRKQIKVTEDMDIIKRYKELDKNKNKMIKANDGEFKKKGKMYVYKYIKLELLKINPNSTYITDVLIEYLYGVKDSAYKDTLWLSFGEIIERNLERNLNEAAICDHCGSEFRKLRETQVTCSEKCQKVRERENARLRKKKQREKNKKIA
;
A
#
# COMPACT_ATOMS: atom_id res chain seq x y z
N MET A 1 4.89 8.83 8.74
CA MET A 1 4.75 8.71 7.25
C MET A 1 4.69 10.11 6.61
N GLY A 2 5.68 10.51 5.80
CA GLY A 2 5.94 11.92 5.39
C GLY A 2 5.00 12.59 4.36
N LYS A 3 5.05 13.93 4.30
CA LYS A 3 4.23 14.87 3.48
C LYS A 3 4.32 14.66 1.95
N GLY A 4 5.32 13.95 1.42
CA GLY A 4 5.57 13.69 -0.01
C GLY A 4 4.51 12.81 -0.68
N LEU A 5 3.61 12.25 0.12
CA LEU A 5 2.44 11.52 -0.34
C LEU A 5 1.22 12.42 -0.60
N GLU A 6 1.32 13.74 -0.38
CA GLU A 6 0.27 14.72 -0.73
C GLU A 6 0.43 15.23 -2.16
N ASN A 7 1.65 15.56 -2.55
CA ASN A 7 1.96 16.06 -3.90
C ASN A 7 1.97 14.91 -4.91
N GLN A 8 1.16 15.05 -5.97
CA GLN A 8 1.04 14.05 -7.02
C GLN A 8 1.21 14.71 -8.38
N VAL A 9 1.77 13.98 -9.33
CA VAL A 9 1.77 14.35 -10.74
C VAL A 9 1.02 13.28 -11.52
N PHE A 10 0.37 13.66 -12.61
CA PHE A 10 -0.33 12.73 -13.48
C PHE A 10 0.54 12.36 -14.67
N ILE A 11 0.58 11.07 -15.01
CA ILE A 11 1.33 10.54 -16.16
C ILE A 11 0.52 9.48 -16.89
N TYR A 12 0.89 9.18 -18.13
CA TYR A 12 0.28 8.08 -18.88
C TYR A 12 0.81 6.71 -18.42
N SER A 13 -0.12 5.75 -18.27
CA SER A 13 0.14 4.33 -18.03
C SER A 13 -0.47 3.53 -19.18
N LEU A 14 0.35 3.17 -20.16
CA LEU A 14 -0.04 2.56 -21.42
C LEU A 14 0.24 1.05 -21.45
N GLY A 15 -0.26 0.36 -22.46
CA GLY A 15 0.12 -1.02 -22.76
C GLY A 15 0.88 -1.12 -24.08
N THR A 16 1.55 -2.23 -24.33
CA THR A 16 2.25 -2.45 -25.62
C THR A 16 1.32 -2.33 -26.84
N TYR A 17 0.01 -2.54 -26.69
CA TYR A 17 -0.98 -2.33 -27.75
C TYR A 17 -1.10 -0.86 -28.21
N SER A 18 -0.60 0.09 -27.42
CA SER A 18 -0.55 1.53 -27.77
C SER A 18 0.52 1.85 -28.83
N PHE A 19 1.33 0.87 -29.21
CA PHE A 19 2.44 0.99 -30.17
C PHE A 19 2.25 0.10 -31.40
N PHE A 20 1.02 -0.38 -31.62
CA PHE A 20 0.67 -1.11 -32.82
C PHE A 20 0.61 -0.17 -34.03
N ASN A 21 1.09 -0.64 -35.18
CA ASN A 21 0.83 0.03 -36.46
C ASN A 21 -0.66 -0.07 -36.83
N ASP A 22 -1.06 0.57 -37.93
CA ASP A 22 -2.48 0.67 -38.29
C ASP A 22 -3.14 -0.69 -38.56
N GLU A 23 -2.41 -1.62 -39.19
CA GLU A 23 -2.90 -2.97 -39.49
C GLU A 23 -3.02 -3.84 -38.23
N GLU A 24 -1.95 -3.90 -37.43
CA GLU A 24 -1.91 -4.57 -36.13
C GLU A 24 -3.05 -4.06 -35.23
N TYR A 25 -3.22 -2.73 -35.17
CA TYR A 25 -4.23 -2.09 -34.33
C TYR A 25 -5.65 -2.39 -34.82
N LYS A 26 -5.89 -2.42 -36.13
CA LYS A 26 -7.18 -2.82 -36.71
C LYS A 26 -7.59 -4.24 -36.29
N ILE A 27 -6.66 -5.20 -36.36
CA ILE A 27 -6.89 -6.58 -35.92
C ILE A 27 -7.12 -6.63 -34.41
N PHE A 28 -6.27 -5.95 -33.63
CA PHE A 28 -6.44 -5.84 -32.17
C PHE A 28 -7.83 -5.31 -31.79
N ARG A 29 -8.31 -4.24 -32.44
CA ARG A 29 -9.64 -3.67 -32.20
C ARG A 29 -10.75 -4.65 -32.54
N ARG A 30 -10.63 -5.41 -33.64
CA ARG A 30 -11.58 -6.48 -33.96
C ARG A 30 -11.61 -7.54 -32.86
N ILE A 31 -10.45 -7.98 -32.37
CA ILE A 31 -10.34 -8.93 -31.25
C ILE A 31 -11.02 -8.36 -29.98
N GLN A 32 -10.79 -7.10 -29.63
CA GLN A 32 -11.41 -6.48 -28.46
C GLN A 32 -12.94 -6.38 -28.60
N ASN A 33 -13.44 -6.04 -29.79
CA ASN A 33 -14.87 -6.02 -30.07
C ASN A 33 -15.50 -7.40 -29.91
N LEU A 34 -14.87 -8.45 -30.46
CA LEU A 34 -15.33 -9.83 -30.32
C LEU A 34 -15.27 -10.32 -28.86
N LYS A 35 -14.23 -9.96 -28.10
CA LYS A 35 -14.16 -10.22 -26.65
C LYS A 35 -15.29 -9.52 -25.90
N GLY A 36 -15.61 -8.28 -26.28
CA GLY A 36 -16.74 -7.53 -25.74
C GLY A 36 -18.08 -8.20 -26.02
N TYR A 37 -18.28 -8.67 -27.25
CA TYR A 37 -19.47 -9.42 -27.66
C TYR A 37 -19.59 -10.76 -26.92
N LYS A 38 -18.50 -11.54 -26.83
CA LYS A 38 -18.41 -12.77 -26.02
C LYS A 38 -18.79 -12.52 -24.56
N LYS A 39 -18.37 -11.38 -23.99
CA LYS A 39 -18.73 -10.99 -22.61
C LYS A 39 -20.23 -10.69 -22.49
N LYS A 40 -20.83 -10.01 -23.47
CA LYS A 40 -22.28 -9.76 -23.52
C LYS A 40 -23.06 -11.08 -23.58
N LEU A 41 -22.66 -12.02 -24.44
CA LEU A 41 -23.21 -13.36 -24.52
C LEU A 41 -23.08 -14.14 -23.20
N GLY A 42 -21.92 -14.07 -22.55
CA GLY A 42 -21.71 -14.67 -21.24
C GLY A 42 -22.65 -14.11 -20.17
N LYS A 43 -22.91 -12.79 -20.17
CA LYS A 43 -23.85 -12.16 -19.25
C LYS A 43 -25.30 -12.59 -19.53
N MET A 44 -25.70 -12.65 -20.79
CA MET A 44 -27.01 -13.18 -21.20
C MET A 44 -27.19 -14.62 -20.69
N LYS A 45 -26.16 -15.46 -20.86
CA LYS A 45 -26.17 -16.85 -20.39
C LYS A 45 -26.38 -16.98 -18.88
N SER A 46 -25.75 -16.10 -18.10
CA SER A 46 -25.91 -16.08 -16.63
C SER A 46 -27.31 -15.62 -16.23
N ASN A 47 -27.80 -14.53 -16.82
CA ASN A 47 -29.11 -13.95 -16.50
C ASN A 47 -30.28 -14.88 -16.86
N LEU A 48 -30.11 -15.79 -17.83
CA LEU A 48 -31.14 -16.80 -18.17
C LEU A 48 -31.49 -17.74 -16.99
N ALA A 49 -30.65 -17.83 -15.96
CA ALA A 49 -30.93 -18.64 -14.77
C ALA A 49 -31.70 -17.87 -13.68
N GLU A 50 -31.83 -16.55 -13.80
CA GLU A 50 -32.39 -15.65 -12.78
C GLU A 50 -33.77 -15.10 -13.17
N GLY A 51 -34.23 -15.32 -14.41
CA GLY A 51 -35.54 -14.86 -14.87
C GLY A 51 -36.65 -15.87 -14.57
N GLU A 52 -37.76 -15.40 -13.97
CA GLU A 52 -38.92 -16.22 -13.57
C GLU A 52 -39.77 -16.76 -14.76
N SER A 53 -39.47 -16.36 -16.00
CA SER A 53 -40.38 -16.56 -17.15
C SER A 53 -40.07 -17.77 -18.06
N LEU A 54 -39.02 -18.56 -17.80
CA LEU A 54 -38.58 -19.65 -18.69
C LEU A 54 -38.53 -21.00 -17.98
N THR A 55 -39.02 -22.05 -18.65
CA THR A 55 -38.91 -23.43 -18.15
C THR A 55 -37.46 -23.94 -18.20
N LYS A 56 -37.11 -24.91 -17.35
CA LYS A 56 -35.77 -25.55 -17.34
C LYS A 56 -35.32 -26.05 -18.72
N LYS A 57 -36.25 -26.58 -19.54
CA LYS A 57 -35.98 -27.07 -20.90
C LYS A 57 -35.64 -25.92 -21.85
N GLN A 58 -36.38 -24.81 -21.81
CA GLN A 58 -36.11 -23.60 -22.61
C GLN A 58 -34.76 -22.96 -22.22
N ILE A 59 -34.46 -22.86 -20.92
CA ILE A 59 -33.16 -22.35 -20.45
C ILE A 59 -32.00 -23.19 -21.01
N LYS A 60 -32.14 -24.53 -21.07
CA LYS A 60 -31.11 -25.42 -21.63
C LYS A 60 -30.90 -25.19 -23.13
N VAL A 61 -31.98 -24.98 -23.89
CA VAL A 61 -31.93 -24.69 -25.33
C VAL A 61 -31.24 -23.36 -25.59
N GLU A 62 -31.63 -22.29 -24.88
CA GLU A 62 -31.02 -20.97 -25.05
C GLU A 62 -29.55 -20.94 -24.62
N LYS A 63 -29.18 -21.62 -23.53
CA LYS A 63 -27.78 -21.80 -23.15
C LYS A 63 -26.97 -22.53 -24.23
N LYS A 64 -27.57 -23.50 -24.92
CA LYS A 64 -26.91 -24.21 -26.04
C LYS A 64 -26.68 -23.27 -27.22
N LYS A 65 -27.68 -22.47 -27.61
CA LYS A 65 -27.53 -21.45 -28.68
C LYS A 65 -26.42 -20.46 -28.36
N ILE A 66 -26.41 -19.90 -27.15
CA ILE A 66 -25.37 -18.96 -26.71
C ILE A 66 -23.98 -19.63 -26.72
N ASN A 67 -23.87 -20.90 -26.31
CA ASN A 67 -22.60 -21.63 -26.37
C ASN A 67 -22.11 -21.82 -27.82
N THR A 68 -23.01 -22.13 -28.76
CA THR A 68 -22.67 -22.24 -30.18
C THR A 68 -22.17 -20.89 -30.70
N GLU A 69 -22.83 -19.80 -30.35
CA GLU A 69 -22.40 -18.45 -30.75
C GLU A 69 -21.04 -18.09 -30.13
N ILE A 70 -20.81 -18.41 -28.86
CA ILE A 70 -19.50 -18.22 -28.21
C ILE A 70 -18.41 -19.04 -28.90
N LYS A 71 -18.72 -20.23 -29.42
CA LYS A 71 -17.77 -21.03 -30.22
C LYS A 71 -17.45 -20.34 -31.54
N LYS A 72 -18.46 -19.87 -32.28
CA LYS A 72 -18.26 -19.07 -33.51
C LYS A 72 -17.40 -17.83 -33.26
N VAL A 73 -17.65 -17.09 -32.18
CA VAL A 73 -16.83 -15.91 -31.83
C VAL A 73 -15.36 -16.27 -31.58
N ASN A 74 -15.06 -17.47 -31.05
CA ASN A 74 -13.67 -17.88 -30.82
C ASN A 74 -13.00 -18.40 -32.09
N ASN A 75 -13.72 -19.20 -32.87
CA ASN A 75 -13.14 -20.02 -33.94
C ASN A 75 -13.45 -19.48 -35.34
N GLY A 76 -14.36 -18.53 -35.47
CA GLY A 76 -14.79 -17.97 -36.75
C GLY A 76 -15.95 -18.74 -37.38
N SER A 77 -16.21 -18.39 -38.63
CA SER A 77 -17.05 -19.07 -39.60
C SER A 77 -16.32 -19.09 -40.95
N ASP A 78 -16.90 -19.77 -41.95
CA ASP A 78 -16.32 -19.88 -43.29
C ASP A 78 -16.06 -18.50 -43.96
N THR A 79 -16.74 -17.46 -43.50
CA THR A 79 -16.67 -16.09 -44.02
C THR A 79 -16.02 -15.06 -43.09
N GLU A 80 -15.83 -15.36 -41.80
CA GLU A 80 -15.30 -14.41 -40.82
C GLU A 80 -14.32 -15.07 -39.85
N LYS A 81 -13.13 -14.48 -39.69
CA LYS A 81 -12.13 -14.96 -38.73
C LYS A 81 -12.58 -14.79 -37.28
N GLY A 82 -12.36 -15.84 -36.49
CA GLY A 82 -12.59 -15.83 -35.04
C GLY A 82 -11.48 -15.14 -34.25
N ILE A 83 -11.67 -15.03 -32.92
CA ILE A 83 -10.63 -14.49 -32.02
C ILE A 83 -9.30 -15.25 -32.14
N ASN A 84 -9.32 -16.57 -32.31
CA ASN A 84 -8.10 -17.38 -32.33
C ASN A 84 -7.26 -17.10 -33.59
N GLU A 85 -7.87 -17.17 -34.77
CA GLU A 85 -7.20 -16.86 -36.04
C GLU A 85 -6.72 -15.41 -36.09
N LEU A 86 -7.56 -14.45 -35.66
CA LEU A 86 -7.15 -13.03 -35.62
C LEU A 86 -5.95 -12.80 -34.68
N LYS A 87 -5.83 -13.59 -33.60
CA LYS A 87 -4.64 -13.50 -32.75
C LYS A 87 -3.42 -13.98 -33.50
N GLU A 88 -3.49 -15.12 -34.19
CA GLU A 88 -2.38 -15.65 -34.98
C GLU A 88 -1.94 -14.65 -36.06
N ASP A 89 -2.89 -14.04 -36.77
CA ASP A 89 -2.61 -12.96 -37.72
C ASP A 89 -1.90 -11.79 -37.04
N LEU A 90 -2.40 -11.34 -35.87
CA LEU A 90 -1.80 -10.24 -35.13
C LEU A 90 -0.37 -10.56 -34.69
N TYR A 91 -0.11 -11.76 -34.18
CA TYR A 91 1.25 -12.17 -33.78
C TYR A 91 2.18 -12.22 -34.99
N LYS A 92 1.74 -12.77 -36.13
CA LYS A 92 2.53 -12.75 -37.37
C LYS A 92 2.89 -11.34 -37.82
N LEU A 93 1.94 -10.39 -37.76
CA LEU A 93 2.22 -8.99 -38.10
C LEU A 93 3.23 -8.35 -37.14
N ILE A 94 3.06 -8.60 -35.84
CA ILE A 94 3.98 -8.11 -34.80
C ILE A 94 5.39 -8.67 -35.00
N ASP A 95 5.51 -9.96 -35.29
CA ASP A 95 6.79 -10.65 -35.46
C ASP A 95 7.52 -10.21 -36.73
N ASN A 96 6.77 -9.87 -37.79
CA ASN A 96 7.30 -9.36 -39.06
C ASN A 96 7.57 -7.84 -39.05
N HIS A 97 7.19 -7.13 -37.99
CA HIS A 97 7.39 -5.69 -37.91
C HIS A 97 8.88 -5.34 -37.86
N THR A 98 9.29 -4.37 -38.68
CA THR A 98 10.64 -3.81 -38.70
C THR A 98 10.58 -2.29 -38.55
N GLY A 99 11.58 -1.72 -37.85
CA GLY A 99 11.67 -0.28 -37.62
C GLY A 99 11.15 0.18 -36.26
N ASN A 100 11.16 1.51 -36.06
CA ASN A 100 10.78 2.14 -34.80
C ASN A 100 9.25 2.19 -34.66
N ARG A 101 8.75 1.86 -33.47
CA ARG A 101 7.32 1.99 -33.17
C ARG A 101 6.97 3.43 -32.80
N THR A 102 5.73 3.81 -33.11
CA THR A 102 5.18 5.13 -32.80
C THR A 102 4.02 4.98 -31.82
N LEU A 103 3.95 5.88 -30.83
CA LEU A 103 2.82 5.94 -29.91
C LEU A 103 1.58 6.44 -30.65
N ARG A 104 0.49 5.69 -30.55
CA ARG A 104 -0.79 6.09 -31.14
C ARG A 104 -1.47 7.19 -30.33
N LYS A 105 -1.72 8.34 -30.95
CA LYS A 105 -2.48 9.46 -30.34
C LYS A 105 -3.85 9.01 -29.86
N GLU A 106 -4.51 8.10 -30.57
CA GLU A 106 -5.83 7.59 -30.19
C GLU A 106 -5.81 6.84 -28.87
N GLU A 107 -4.66 6.35 -28.38
CA GLU A 107 -4.54 5.60 -27.12
C GLU A 107 -4.23 6.48 -25.90
N MET A 108 -3.87 7.75 -26.09
CA MET A 108 -3.59 8.72 -25.02
C MET A 108 -4.88 9.27 -24.37
N LYS A 109 -5.69 8.37 -23.82
CA LYS A 109 -7.02 8.66 -23.23
C LYS A 109 -6.92 9.02 -21.75
N GLU A 110 -7.91 9.73 -21.23
CA GLU A 110 -8.03 10.12 -19.82
C GLU A 110 -8.08 8.91 -18.88
N ASN A 111 -8.55 7.76 -19.39
CA ASN A 111 -8.63 6.52 -18.63
C ASN A 111 -7.31 5.75 -18.57
N GLN A 112 -6.26 6.21 -19.26
CA GLN A 112 -4.88 5.70 -19.16
C GLN A 112 -4.01 6.56 -18.24
N ILE A 113 -4.58 7.59 -17.61
CA ILE A 113 -3.82 8.48 -16.72
C ILE A 113 -3.81 7.88 -15.31
N ILE A 114 -2.61 7.86 -14.72
CA ILE A 114 -2.36 7.46 -13.34
C ILE A 114 -1.76 8.63 -12.58
N SER A 115 -1.92 8.61 -11.25
CA SER A 115 -1.17 9.50 -10.37
C SER A 115 0.10 8.79 -9.89
N VAL A 116 1.19 9.52 -9.89
CA VAL A 116 2.46 9.17 -9.24
C VAL A 116 2.73 10.23 -8.17
N PHE A 117 3.33 9.80 -7.06
CA PHE A 117 3.70 10.75 -6.00
C PHE A 117 4.97 11.49 -6.39
N ASP A 118 5.19 12.61 -5.73
CA ASP A 118 6.44 13.34 -5.88
C ASP A 118 7.66 12.47 -5.51
N SER A 119 8.76 12.69 -6.22
CA SER A 119 9.96 11.86 -6.23
C SER A 119 11.17 12.68 -6.69
N VAL A 120 12.39 12.15 -6.49
CA VAL A 120 13.61 12.81 -6.99
C VAL A 120 13.51 13.02 -8.50
N LEU A 121 13.01 12.02 -9.23
CA LEU A 121 12.83 12.11 -10.68
C LEU A 121 11.86 13.23 -11.06
N SER A 122 10.66 13.29 -10.48
CA SER A 122 9.67 14.31 -10.83
C SER A 122 10.13 15.72 -10.51
N ARG A 123 10.85 15.92 -9.40
CA ARG A 123 11.45 17.22 -9.06
C ARG A 123 12.58 17.61 -10.01
N THR A 124 13.42 16.67 -10.41
CA THR A 124 14.53 16.92 -11.34
C THR A 124 14.02 17.26 -12.74
N LEU A 125 12.92 16.64 -13.16
CA LEU A 125 12.25 16.93 -14.43
C LEU A 125 11.28 18.13 -14.36
N GLU A 126 11.24 18.84 -13.23
CA GLU A 126 10.35 20.00 -13.00
C GLU A 126 8.87 19.73 -13.30
N MET A 127 8.42 18.50 -13.05
CA MET A 127 7.05 18.10 -13.33
C MET A 127 6.07 18.82 -12.38
N LYS A 128 5.08 19.51 -12.95
CA LYS A 128 4.13 20.32 -12.18
C LYS A 128 3.15 19.45 -11.38
N ILE A 129 3.01 19.78 -10.10
CA ILE A 129 2.06 19.13 -9.18
C ILE A 129 0.64 19.30 -9.69
N ASP A 130 -0.14 18.23 -9.59
CA ASP A 130 -1.51 18.09 -10.08
C ASP A 130 -1.68 18.31 -11.60
N GLU A 131 -0.63 18.36 -12.39
CA GLU A 131 -0.73 18.45 -13.85
C GLU A 131 -0.39 17.12 -14.54
N LEU A 132 -0.85 16.96 -15.78
CA LEU A 132 -0.44 15.85 -16.64
C LEU A 132 0.91 16.22 -17.24
N SER A 133 1.92 15.39 -16.99
CA SER A 133 3.20 15.44 -17.67
C SER A 133 3.32 14.24 -18.62
N GLU A 134 3.85 14.52 -19.81
CA GLU A 134 4.19 13.51 -20.81
C GLU A 134 5.69 13.17 -20.81
N ASP A 135 6.46 13.74 -19.88
CA ASP A 135 7.92 13.61 -19.83
C ASP A 135 8.37 12.17 -19.53
N ILE A 136 7.53 11.44 -18.78
CA ILE A 136 7.67 10.02 -18.50
C ILE A 136 6.36 9.27 -18.74
N MET A 137 6.47 7.99 -19.06
CA MET A 137 5.33 7.09 -19.25
C MET A 137 5.61 5.73 -18.60
N VAL A 138 4.58 5.13 -18.01
CA VAL A 138 4.64 3.74 -17.56
C VAL A 138 4.05 2.86 -18.66
N ILE A 139 4.78 1.83 -19.10
CA ILE A 139 4.27 0.89 -20.12
C ILE A 139 4.20 -0.51 -19.53
N GLN A 140 3.05 -1.15 -19.69
CA GLN A 140 2.80 -2.54 -19.33
C GLN A 140 2.92 -3.47 -20.53
N SER A 141 3.67 -4.55 -20.37
CA SER A 141 3.84 -5.58 -21.39
C SER A 141 2.61 -6.48 -21.51
N TYR A 142 2.08 -6.54 -22.74
CA TYR A 142 1.09 -7.54 -23.16
C TYR A 142 1.56 -8.36 -24.37
N HIS A 143 2.64 -7.93 -25.03
CA HIS A 143 3.24 -8.55 -26.21
C HIS A 143 4.76 -8.38 -26.11
N GLU A 144 5.48 -9.49 -25.96
CA GLU A 144 6.91 -9.51 -25.66
C GLU A 144 7.74 -8.94 -26.80
N LYS A 145 7.42 -9.29 -28.06
CA LYS A 145 8.10 -8.74 -29.25
C LYS A 145 7.97 -7.22 -29.39
N VAL A 146 6.81 -6.66 -29.03
CA VAL A 146 6.64 -5.20 -29.01
C VAL A 146 7.47 -4.59 -27.89
N LEU A 147 7.45 -5.19 -26.69
CA LEU A 147 8.27 -4.74 -25.57
C LEU A 147 9.76 -4.76 -25.92
N GLU A 148 10.22 -5.79 -26.63
CA GLU A 148 11.61 -5.92 -27.10
C GLU A 148 12.05 -4.68 -27.88
N GLY A 149 11.27 -4.26 -28.89
CA GLY A 149 11.55 -3.04 -29.66
C GLY A 149 11.50 -1.78 -28.80
N LEU A 150 10.52 -1.67 -27.89
CA LEU A 150 10.41 -0.50 -26.99
C LEU A 150 11.59 -0.37 -26.03
N ILE A 151 12.20 -1.48 -25.61
CA ILE A 151 13.39 -1.49 -24.75
C ILE A 151 14.66 -1.22 -25.56
N LYS A 152 14.80 -1.87 -26.72
CA LYS A 152 16.00 -1.77 -27.56
C LYS A 152 16.13 -0.41 -28.24
N ASP A 153 15.08 0.04 -28.88
CA ASP A 153 15.12 1.16 -29.82
C ASP A 153 14.38 2.40 -29.29
N GLY A 154 13.49 2.18 -28.34
CA GLY A 154 12.57 3.19 -27.83
C GLY A 154 11.32 3.34 -28.72
N PHE A 155 10.69 4.50 -28.65
CA PHE A 155 9.58 4.86 -29.55
C PHE A 155 9.52 6.37 -29.76
N VAL A 156 8.69 6.81 -30.70
CA VAL A 156 8.44 8.23 -30.96
C VAL A 156 6.97 8.57 -30.64
N ASN A 157 6.70 9.72 -30.02
CA ASN A 157 5.33 10.19 -29.80
C ASN A 157 4.76 10.90 -31.04
N PRO A 158 3.45 11.24 -31.06
CA PRO A 158 2.85 11.95 -32.20
C PRO A 158 3.50 13.31 -32.53
N ASP A 159 4.17 13.93 -31.57
CA ASP A 159 4.84 15.22 -31.72
C ASP A 159 6.31 15.08 -32.17
N GLY A 160 6.79 13.86 -32.42
CA GLY A 160 8.13 13.57 -32.92
C GLY A 160 9.20 13.42 -31.84
N GLU A 161 8.85 13.44 -30.56
CA GLU A 161 9.80 13.25 -29.45
C GLU A 161 10.13 11.77 -29.24
N LYS A 162 11.42 11.46 -29.10
CA LYS A 162 11.91 10.10 -28.83
C LYS A 162 11.87 9.78 -27.34
N TYR A 163 11.38 8.59 -27.00
CA TYR A 163 11.38 8.02 -25.66
C TYR A 163 12.29 6.79 -25.59
N ILE A 164 12.98 6.61 -24.47
CA ILE A 164 13.86 5.47 -24.22
C ILE A 164 13.48 4.78 -22.91
N TYR A 165 13.83 3.50 -22.80
CA TYR A 165 13.62 2.75 -21.56
C TYR A 165 14.52 3.29 -20.46
N MET A 166 13.92 3.71 -19.34
CA MET A 166 14.65 4.29 -18.21
C MET A 166 15.01 3.20 -17.20
N SER A 167 14.00 2.58 -16.59
CA SER A 167 14.18 1.53 -15.59
C SER A 167 12.87 0.82 -15.21
N SER A 168 12.98 -0.26 -14.44
CA SER A 168 11.90 -0.94 -13.73
C SER A 168 12.33 -1.27 -12.30
N SER A 169 11.58 -0.82 -11.30
CA SER A 169 11.70 -1.30 -9.92
C SER A 169 11.27 -2.77 -9.81
N ALA A 170 11.74 -3.48 -8.78
CA ALA A 170 11.32 -4.87 -8.52
C ALA A 170 9.79 -5.06 -8.51
N GLY A 171 9.03 -4.08 -7.99
CA GLY A 171 7.56 -4.09 -8.03
C GLY A 171 6.99 -3.94 -9.44
N GLN A 172 7.58 -3.09 -10.28
CA GLN A 172 7.19 -2.93 -11.68
C GLN A 172 7.54 -4.16 -12.52
N ILE A 173 8.72 -4.75 -12.31
CA ILE A 173 9.14 -6.00 -12.97
C ILE A 173 8.09 -7.10 -12.74
N ARG A 174 7.69 -7.35 -11.48
CA ARG A 174 6.64 -8.32 -11.16
C ARG A 174 5.27 -8.01 -11.78
N GLN A 175 5.00 -6.74 -12.09
CA GLN A 175 3.76 -6.31 -12.76
C GLN A 175 3.89 -6.28 -14.30
N LYS A 176 5.01 -6.73 -14.86
CA LYS A 176 5.38 -6.62 -16.28
C LYS A 176 5.35 -5.17 -16.78
N LYS A 177 5.89 -4.24 -15.99
CA LYS A 177 5.88 -2.79 -16.25
C LYS A 177 7.30 -2.22 -16.28
N GLY A 178 7.44 -1.10 -16.97
CA GLY A 178 8.63 -0.26 -16.93
C GLY A 178 8.31 1.22 -17.12
N VAL A 179 9.32 2.06 -16.92
CA VAL A 179 9.25 3.52 -17.11
C VAL A 179 10.07 3.90 -18.33
N TRP A 180 9.46 4.68 -19.21
CA TRP A 180 10.11 5.32 -20.35
C TRP A 180 10.16 6.83 -20.10
N ILE A 181 11.22 7.46 -20.58
CA ILE A 181 11.50 8.89 -20.43
C ILE A 181 11.80 9.50 -21.80
N LYS A 182 11.43 10.76 -22.02
CA LYS A 182 11.90 11.52 -23.18
C LYS A 182 13.43 11.51 -23.22
N LYS A 183 14.00 11.11 -24.36
CA LYS A 183 15.45 11.00 -24.54
C LYS A 183 16.16 12.31 -24.23
N LYS A 184 15.62 13.44 -24.70
CA LYS A 184 16.21 14.77 -24.46
C LYS A 184 16.36 15.06 -22.96
N LEU A 185 15.32 14.81 -22.16
CA LEU A 185 15.35 15.04 -20.72
C LEU A 185 16.29 14.07 -19.99
N TRP A 186 16.37 12.82 -20.45
CA TRP A 186 17.36 11.88 -19.91
C TRP A 186 18.79 12.35 -20.20
N ASP A 187 19.09 12.75 -21.43
CA ASP A 187 20.42 13.21 -21.81
C ASP A 187 20.83 14.48 -21.03
N GLU A 188 19.85 15.33 -20.68
CA GLU A 188 20.03 16.55 -19.88
C GLU A 188 20.26 16.29 -18.38
N HIS A 189 19.57 15.31 -17.79
CA HIS A 189 19.55 15.12 -16.33
C HIS A 189 20.12 13.77 -15.83
N LYS A 190 20.61 12.89 -16.71
CA LYS A 190 21.09 11.56 -16.31
C LYS A 190 22.14 11.62 -15.19
N ASP A 191 23.08 12.57 -15.24
CA ASP A 191 24.22 12.60 -14.32
C ASP A 191 23.79 13.01 -12.91
N SER A 192 22.79 13.91 -12.76
CA SER A 192 22.20 14.25 -11.45
C SER A 192 21.39 13.09 -10.86
N LEU A 193 20.84 12.22 -11.72
CA LEU A 193 20.05 11.06 -11.34
C LEU A 193 20.91 9.81 -11.06
N THR A 194 22.11 9.74 -11.64
CA THR A 194 23.04 8.60 -11.51
C THR A 194 24.35 8.96 -10.81
N CYS A 195 24.49 10.17 -10.26
CA CYS A 195 25.77 10.64 -9.72
C CYS A 195 26.92 10.50 -10.74
N GLY A 196 26.63 10.76 -12.01
CA GLY A 196 27.56 10.60 -13.14
C GLY A 196 27.98 9.17 -13.47
N LEU A 197 27.51 8.14 -12.75
CA LEU A 197 27.89 6.76 -13.04
C LEU A 197 27.30 6.31 -14.38
N SER A 198 28.17 6.04 -15.34
CA SER A 198 27.81 5.63 -16.69
C SER A 198 27.74 4.11 -16.85
N LEU A 199 27.04 3.66 -17.91
CA LEU A 199 27.02 2.24 -18.29
C LEU A 199 28.40 1.73 -18.73
N GLU A 200 29.20 2.60 -19.35
CA GLU A 200 30.54 2.27 -19.81
C GLU A 200 31.47 1.97 -18.63
N GLU A 201 31.47 2.82 -17.59
CA GLU A 201 32.21 2.57 -16.35
C GLU A 201 31.80 1.24 -15.70
N ILE A 202 30.49 0.96 -15.62
CA ILE A 202 30.00 -0.30 -15.04
C ILE A 202 30.46 -1.51 -15.87
N ASN A 203 30.34 -1.46 -17.19
CA ASN A 203 30.69 -2.57 -18.07
C ASN A 203 32.20 -2.78 -18.23
N ASN A 204 33.00 -1.72 -18.11
CA ASN A 204 34.47 -1.78 -18.19
C ASN A 204 35.13 -1.99 -16.82
N SER A 205 34.36 -1.99 -15.73
CA SER A 205 34.86 -2.35 -14.40
C SER A 205 35.42 -3.77 -14.34
N GLU A 206 36.16 -4.11 -13.29
CA GLU A 206 36.67 -5.47 -13.06
C GLU A 206 35.56 -6.54 -13.05
N LYS A 207 34.34 -6.13 -12.65
CA LYS A 207 33.15 -7.01 -12.63
C LYS A 207 32.57 -7.27 -14.01
N LYS A 208 33.01 -6.55 -15.04
CA LYS A 208 32.53 -6.63 -16.44
C LYS A 208 31.02 -6.51 -16.57
N GLY A 209 30.45 -5.56 -15.83
CA GLY A 209 29.01 -5.31 -15.75
C GLY A 209 28.42 -5.57 -14.36
N CYS A 210 27.10 -5.68 -14.29
CA CYS A 210 26.33 -5.90 -13.06
C CYS A 210 25.20 -6.89 -13.31
N ASN A 211 24.62 -7.46 -12.26
CA ASN A 211 23.30 -8.06 -12.45
C ASN A 211 22.31 -6.97 -12.94
N VAL A 212 21.75 -7.20 -14.12
CA VAL A 212 20.87 -6.26 -14.83
C VAL A 212 19.65 -5.87 -14.00
N ASN A 213 18.98 -6.82 -13.35
CA ASN A 213 17.78 -6.50 -12.59
C ASN A 213 18.07 -5.76 -11.28
N LYS A 214 19.23 -6.02 -10.66
CA LYS A 214 19.74 -5.19 -9.54
C LYS A 214 20.00 -3.77 -10.03
N TYR A 215 20.72 -3.61 -11.14
CA TYR A 215 20.99 -2.29 -11.74
C TYR A 215 19.68 -1.53 -12.02
N LEU A 216 18.70 -2.15 -12.67
CA LEU A 216 17.39 -1.52 -12.92
C LEU A 216 16.68 -1.16 -11.61
N SER A 217 16.66 -2.07 -10.64
CA SER A 217 16.03 -1.81 -9.35
C SER A 217 16.68 -0.65 -8.59
N TYR A 218 18.01 -0.51 -8.65
CA TYR A 218 18.75 0.59 -8.04
C TYR A 218 18.59 1.90 -8.81
N LYS A 219 18.60 1.85 -10.15
CA LYS A 219 18.32 3.03 -10.99
C LYS A 219 16.89 3.55 -10.79
N ALA A 220 15.94 2.68 -10.45
CA ALA A 220 14.55 3.07 -10.17
C ALA A 220 14.35 3.76 -8.80
N LEU A 221 15.38 3.85 -7.95
CA LEU A 221 15.27 4.46 -6.62
C LEU A 221 14.81 5.93 -6.68
N ILE A 222 15.29 6.68 -7.68
CA ILE A 222 14.91 8.09 -7.94
C ILE A 222 13.42 8.29 -8.21
N PHE A 223 12.70 7.23 -8.61
CA PHE A 223 11.27 7.25 -8.89
C PHE A 223 10.41 6.85 -7.67
N SER A 224 11.05 6.63 -6.52
CA SER A 224 10.34 6.31 -5.28
C SER A 224 9.63 7.55 -4.74
N ALA A 225 8.38 7.37 -4.30
CA ALA A 225 7.60 8.40 -3.62
C ALA A 225 8.37 8.91 -2.40
N SER A 226 8.75 10.18 -2.38
CA SER A 226 9.69 10.72 -1.41
C SER A 226 9.59 12.24 -1.25
N GLU A 227 9.97 12.74 -0.08
CA GLU A 227 10.26 14.16 0.14
C GLU A 227 11.71 14.48 -0.17
N GLU A 228 11.97 15.68 -0.69
CA GLU A 228 13.33 16.21 -0.74
C GLU A 228 13.86 16.38 0.68
N TRP A 229 15.11 15.97 0.90
CA TRP A 229 15.76 16.10 2.19
C TRP A 229 16.22 17.56 2.39
N SER A 230 15.24 18.44 2.58
CA SER A 230 15.41 19.85 2.92
C SER A 230 14.67 20.11 4.23
N PHE A 231 15.33 20.73 5.21
CA PHE A 231 14.72 21.00 6.50
C PHE A 231 13.84 22.26 6.41
N PRO A 232 12.68 22.29 7.09
CA PRO A 232 11.85 23.49 7.17
C PRO A 232 12.45 24.60 8.06
N ASN A 233 13.56 24.32 8.75
CA ASN A 233 14.23 25.29 9.59
C ASN A 233 15.33 26.01 8.80
N PRO A 234 15.26 27.33 8.57
CA PRO A 234 16.31 28.08 7.88
C PRO A 234 17.69 28.04 8.58
N ASP A 235 17.74 27.59 9.84
CA ASP A 235 18.96 27.50 10.65
C ASP A 235 19.61 26.10 10.68
N VAL A 236 19.05 25.10 9.98
CA VAL A 236 19.65 23.77 9.82
C VAL A 236 20.00 23.57 8.35
N ASP A 237 21.29 23.41 8.06
CA ASP A 237 21.79 23.20 6.70
C ASP A 237 21.02 22.08 5.99
N SER A 238 20.76 22.29 4.70
CA SER A 238 20.37 21.24 3.76
C SER A 238 21.24 19.99 3.92
N PHE A 239 20.76 18.83 3.45
CA PHE A 239 21.58 17.61 3.43
C PHE A 239 23.00 17.89 2.90
N ASP A 240 23.99 17.60 3.73
CA ASP A 240 25.41 17.82 3.45
C ASP A 240 26.14 16.48 3.36
N ILE A 241 26.54 16.12 2.14
CA ILE A 241 27.24 14.88 1.87
C ILE A 241 28.65 14.85 2.50
N ASP A 242 29.25 16.02 2.78
CA ASP A 242 30.59 16.08 3.37
C ASP A 242 30.59 15.70 4.86
N LYS A 243 29.43 15.81 5.54
CA LYS A 243 29.21 15.34 6.92
C LYS A 243 28.80 13.86 7.00
N CYS A 244 28.99 13.11 5.91
CA CYS A 244 28.64 11.70 5.79
C CYS A 244 29.88 10.84 5.52
N ILE A 245 29.94 9.67 6.16
CA ILE A 245 30.93 8.62 5.86
C ILE A 245 30.23 7.28 5.57
N VAL A 246 30.96 6.33 4.98
CA VAL A 246 30.50 4.96 4.75
C VAL A 246 31.45 4.00 5.46
N VAL A 247 30.91 3.11 6.31
CA VAL A 247 31.70 2.11 7.06
C VAL A 247 31.34 0.69 6.63
N GLU A 248 32.16 -0.28 7.02
CA GLU A 248 31.86 -1.69 6.82
C GLU A 248 30.57 -2.11 7.55
N ASP A 249 29.88 -3.10 6.98
CA ASP A 249 28.79 -3.77 7.68
C ASP A 249 29.33 -4.63 8.83
N LEU A 250 28.54 -4.77 9.89
CA LEU A 250 28.83 -5.69 10.98
C LEU A 250 28.47 -7.13 10.59
N GLU A 251 29.48 -7.94 10.28
CA GLU A 251 29.31 -9.37 9.96
C GLU A 251 29.51 -10.23 11.21
N LEU A 252 28.49 -11.02 11.57
CA LEU A 252 28.49 -11.88 12.76
C LEU A 252 28.19 -13.34 12.42
N ASN A 253 28.70 -14.24 13.26
CA ASN A 253 28.34 -15.65 13.27
C ASN A 253 27.59 -15.95 14.56
N VAL A 254 26.25 -16.06 14.47
CA VAL A 254 25.41 -16.34 15.63
C VAL A 254 25.24 -17.85 15.77
N PHE A 255 25.70 -18.41 16.89
CA PHE A 255 25.53 -19.84 17.17
C PHE A 255 24.10 -20.13 17.61
N SER A 256 23.34 -20.85 16.78
CA SER A 256 21.93 -21.15 17.04
C SER A 256 21.58 -22.57 16.61
N GLU A 257 20.55 -23.13 17.24
CA GLU A 257 19.85 -24.27 16.66
C GLU A 257 18.95 -23.79 15.51
N VAL A 258 19.02 -24.44 14.35
CA VAL A 258 18.25 -24.09 13.15
C VAL A 258 17.74 -25.35 12.45
N ASP A 259 16.69 -25.18 11.64
CA ASP A 259 16.33 -26.13 10.60
C ASP A 259 17.05 -25.69 9.31
N TYR A 260 18.19 -26.31 9.03
CA TYR A 260 18.94 -26.08 7.80
C TYR A 260 18.28 -26.83 6.64
N ILE A 261 18.01 -26.12 5.54
CA ILE A 261 17.47 -26.68 4.31
C ILE A 261 18.54 -26.64 3.24
N ASP A 262 18.95 -27.82 2.79
CA ASP A 262 19.81 -27.94 1.61
C ASP A 262 19.00 -27.56 0.37
N ARG A 263 19.37 -26.47 -0.30
CA ARG A 263 18.59 -25.87 -1.40
C ARG A 263 18.45 -26.76 -2.64
N ASP A 264 19.36 -27.73 -2.83
CA ASP A 264 19.41 -28.57 -4.02
C ASP A 264 18.69 -29.91 -3.79
N THR A 265 18.84 -30.48 -2.59
CA THR A 265 18.22 -31.76 -2.21
C THR A 265 16.90 -31.60 -1.46
N TYR A 266 16.60 -30.39 -0.97
CA TYR A 266 15.44 -30.04 -0.15
C TYR A 266 15.35 -30.82 1.18
N LYS A 267 16.47 -31.40 1.62
CA LYS A 267 16.55 -32.10 2.90
C LYS A 267 16.63 -31.09 4.03
N ILE A 268 15.76 -31.24 5.02
CA ILE A 268 15.78 -30.46 6.26
C ILE A 268 16.58 -31.22 7.30
N LYS A 269 17.52 -30.55 7.97
CA LYS A 269 18.29 -31.07 9.09
C LYS A 269 18.25 -30.09 10.25
N ARG A 270 17.85 -30.57 11.42
CA ARG A 270 17.98 -29.84 12.68
C ARG A 270 19.43 -29.91 13.13
N GLU A 271 20.10 -28.78 13.23
CA GLU A 271 21.50 -28.72 13.67
C GLU A 271 21.81 -27.44 14.45
N LYS A 272 22.83 -27.51 15.30
CA LYS A 272 23.41 -26.34 15.97
C LYS A 272 24.64 -25.90 15.19
N MET A 273 24.61 -24.69 14.66
CA MET A 273 25.67 -24.18 13.80
C MET A 273 25.84 -22.67 13.95
N ASN A 274 26.96 -22.17 13.44
CA ASN A 274 27.16 -20.73 13.25
C ASN A 274 26.36 -20.27 12.03
N VAL A 275 25.44 -19.34 12.25
CA VAL A 275 24.61 -18.75 11.22
C VAL A 275 25.18 -17.37 10.86
N PRO A 276 25.60 -17.14 9.61
CA PRO A 276 26.09 -15.84 9.18
C PRO A 276 24.95 -14.81 9.13
N ILE A 277 25.15 -13.70 9.83
CA ILE A 277 24.22 -12.58 9.90
C ILE A 277 25.00 -11.28 9.69
N THR A 278 24.68 -10.59 8.60
CA THR A 278 25.06 -9.18 8.41
C THR A 278 24.12 -8.34 9.28
N ALA A 279 24.56 -8.00 10.48
CA ALA A 279 23.73 -7.37 11.51
C ALA A 279 23.23 -5.97 11.12
N THR A 280 23.94 -5.29 10.22
CA THR A 280 23.63 -3.92 9.77
C THR A 280 23.18 -3.83 8.30
N ASP A 281 22.77 -4.94 7.67
CA ASP A 281 22.39 -4.94 6.25
C ASP A 281 21.23 -3.95 5.97
N GLY A 282 21.58 -2.83 5.34
CA GLY A 282 20.66 -1.79 4.92
C GLY A 282 20.36 -0.72 5.97
N VAL A 283 20.98 -0.74 7.16
CA VAL A 283 20.80 0.28 8.20
C VAL A 283 22.09 1.05 8.46
N GLY A 284 21.96 2.36 8.62
CA GLY A 284 23.02 3.28 9.04
C GLY A 284 22.55 4.13 10.22
N MET A 285 23.41 5.03 10.70
CA MET A 285 23.16 5.86 11.88
C MET A 285 23.17 7.34 11.52
N MET A 286 22.38 8.13 12.25
CA MET A 286 22.42 9.59 12.19
C MET A 286 22.30 10.20 13.58
N LEU A 287 22.94 11.33 13.80
CA LEU A 287 22.86 12.03 15.07
C LEU A 287 21.44 12.60 15.32
N PRO A 288 21.02 12.73 16.59
CA PRO A 288 19.77 13.39 16.94
C PRO A 288 19.65 14.83 16.42
N SER A 289 20.78 15.52 16.17
CA SER A 289 20.82 16.84 15.54
C SER A 289 20.36 16.84 14.08
N VAL A 290 20.40 15.69 13.39
CA VAL A 290 19.91 15.53 12.02
C VAL A 290 18.41 15.24 12.00
N SER A 291 17.93 14.42 12.92
CA SER A 291 16.53 14.03 13.04
C SER A 291 16.28 13.36 14.39
N GLU A 292 15.09 13.58 14.95
CA GLU A 292 14.62 12.87 16.15
C GLU A 292 13.92 11.54 15.79
N LYS A 293 13.64 11.31 14.50
CA LYS A 293 12.93 10.13 14.00
C LYS A 293 13.74 9.35 12.99
N ASN A 294 13.58 8.03 13.04
CA ASN A 294 14.09 7.12 12.02
C ASN A 294 13.37 7.36 10.69
N PHE A 295 14.11 7.34 9.58
CA PHE A 295 13.52 7.40 8.24
C PHE A 295 14.36 6.64 7.22
N MET A 296 13.71 6.22 6.14
CA MET A 296 14.42 5.63 5.01
C MET A 296 14.98 6.72 4.10
N CYS A 297 16.22 6.56 3.65
CA CYS A 297 16.87 7.51 2.76
C CYS A 297 16.95 6.99 1.32
N ARG A 298 16.97 7.92 0.36
CA ARG A 298 17.27 7.66 -1.06
C ARG A 298 18.18 8.76 -1.60
N LEU A 299 19.35 8.36 -2.05
CA LEU A 299 20.25 9.15 -2.91
C LEU A 299 20.51 8.31 -4.17
N PRO A 300 21.12 8.87 -5.24
CA PRO A 300 21.60 8.07 -6.35
C PRO A 300 22.46 6.89 -5.84
N TRP A 301 21.99 5.66 -6.08
CA TRP A 301 22.63 4.41 -5.63
C TRP A 301 22.68 4.13 -4.11
N ILE A 302 22.12 4.98 -3.26
CA ILE A 302 22.05 4.72 -1.81
C ILE A 302 20.60 4.43 -1.41
N LYS A 303 20.39 3.32 -0.70
CA LYS A 303 19.10 2.92 -0.13
C LYS A 303 19.34 2.27 1.23
N GLY A 304 18.57 2.72 2.24
CA GLY A 304 18.42 2.00 3.50
C GLY A 304 17.58 2.78 4.52
N LEU A 305 17.63 2.32 5.76
CA LEU A 305 17.13 3.01 6.95
C LEU A 305 18.27 3.82 7.59
N LEU A 306 18.01 5.07 7.96
CA LEU A 306 18.86 5.82 8.88
C LEU A 306 18.19 5.84 10.25
N ALA A 307 18.87 5.23 11.21
CA ALA A 307 18.43 5.14 12.58
C ALA A 307 19.04 6.27 13.42
N VAL A 308 18.25 6.90 14.28
CA VAL A 308 18.73 7.94 15.19
C VAL A 308 19.54 7.30 16.29
N TYR A 309 20.84 7.58 16.31
CA TYR A 309 21.76 7.05 17.30
C TYR A 309 22.92 8.04 17.52
N ASP A 310 23.14 8.42 18.77
CA ASP A 310 24.20 9.37 19.13
C ASP A 310 25.54 8.65 19.27
N PHE A 311 26.16 8.33 18.13
CA PHE A 311 27.44 7.62 18.08
C PHE A 311 28.62 8.42 18.64
N THR A 312 28.46 9.73 18.92
CA THR A 312 29.52 10.55 19.53
C THR A 312 29.77 10.25 21.01
N LYS A 313 28.84 9.52 21.67
CA LYS A 313 28.87 9.27 23.12
C LYS A 313 29.57 7.97 23.53
N HIS A 314 30.19 7.26 22.60
CA HIS A 314 30.87 5.97 22.85
C HIS A 314 32.30 6.09 23.41
N GLY A 315 32.72 7.28 23.81
CA GLY A 315 34.02 7.54 24.43
C GLY A 315 35.16 7.67 23.42
N ASN A 316 35.36 6.67 22.56
CA ASN A 316 36.23 6.81 21.38
C ASN A 316 35.44 7.41 20.21
N THR A 317 36.05 8.35 19.50
CA THR A 317 35.46 9.10 18.39
C THR A 317 36.03 8.71 17.03
N LYS A 318 37.07 7.87 17.00
CA LYS A 318 37.75 7.49 15.76
C LYS A 318 37.11 6.28 15.10
N VAL A 319 36.80 6.41 13.81
CA VAL A 319 36.22 5.37 12.96
C VAL A 319 37.01 5.25 11.68
N THR A 320 37.19 4.03 11.18
CA THR A 320 37.76 3.76 9.86
C THR A 320 36.64 3.54 8.85
N ASP A 321 36.64 4.29 7.76
CA ASP A 321 35.67 4.13 6.67
C ASP A 321 36.06 2.97 5.72
N ILE A 322 35.20 2.68 4.74
CA ILE A 322 35.42 1.61 3.77
C ILE A 322 36.64 1.82 2.84
N ASP A 323 37.17 3.03 2.77
CA ASP A 323 38.36 3.40 1.99
C ASP A 323 39.63 3.38 2.86
N ASN A 324 39.54 2.89 4.11
CA ASN A 324 40.59 2.86 5.13
C ASN A 324 41.03 4.24 5.64
N LYS A 325 40.22 5.29 5.45
CA LYS A 325 40.47 6.60 6.04
C LYS A 325 39.92 6.63 7.46
N VAL A 326 40.73 7.12 8.38
CA VAL A 326 40.34 7.34 9.77
C VAL A 326 39.71 8.73 9.90
N TRP A 327 38.51 8.77 10.47
CA TRP A 327 37.75 9.97 10.77
C TRP A 327 37.58 10.09 12.28
N ASP A 328 37.66 11.30 12.81
CA ASP A 328 37.16 11.61 14.14
C ASP A 328 35.74 12.17 13.99
N VAL A 329 34.74 11.39 14.41
CA VAL A 329 33.33 11.73 14.16
C VAL A 329 32.89 13.03 14.82
N VAL A 330 33.61 13.52 15.83
CA VAL A 330 33.34 14.79 16.50
C VAL A 330 34.12 15.92 15.83
N ASP A 331 35.45 15.79 15.70
CA ASP A 331 36.29 16.86 15.17
C ASP A 331 36.04 17.11 13.66
N ASP A 332 35.74 16.05 12.90
CA ASP A 332 35.39 16.15 11.47
C ASP A 332 33.90 16.49 11.24
N GLY A 333 33.11 16.61 12.32
CA GLY A 333 31.70 17.01 12.25
C GLY A 333 30.79 15.99 11.54
N ILE A 334 31.10 14.70 11.66
CA ILE A 334 30.32 13.63 11.03
C ILE A 334 28.96 13.52 11.71
N SER A 335 27.90 13.61 10.93
CA SER A 335 26.52 13.56 11.42
C SER A 335 25.75 12.33 10.96
N ILE A 336 26.25 11.65 9.91
CA ILE A 336 25.62 10.48 9.31
C ILE A 336 26.69 9.43 8.99
N ILE A 337 26.44 8.18 9.40
CA ILE A 337 27.24 7.01 9.06
C ILE A 337 26.36 6.06 8.23
N PHE A 338 26.67 5.92 6.95
CA PHE A 338 26.10 4.88 6.11
C PHE A 338 26.89 3.58 6.25
N THR A 339 26.24 2.46 5.99
CA THR A 339 26.93 1.16 5.85
C THR A 339 27.19 0.81 4.39
N ARG A 340 28.21 -0.01 4.12
CA ARG A 340 28.56 -0.48 2.77
C ARG A 340 27.35 -1.06 2.04
N SER A 341 26.53 -1.86 2.73
CA SER A 341 25.30 -2.44 2.21
C SER A 341 24.28 -1.41 1.74
N GLN A 342 24.27 -0.17 2.28
CA GLN A 342 23.37 0.90 1.81
C GLN A 342 23.81 1.50 0.48
N TRP A 343 25.11 1.53 0.18
CA TRP A 343 25.68 2.05 -1.07
C TRP A 343 25.71 0.98 -2.17
N LYS A 344 24.57 0.78 -2.84
CA LYS A 344 24.28 -0.36 -3.71
C LYS A 344 25.20 -0.50 -4.93
N MET A 345 25.80 0.60 -5.41
CA MET A 345 26.75 0.62 -6.53
C MET A 345 28.17 0.99 -6.10
N HIS A 346 28.54 0.84 -4.82
CA HIS A 346 29.86 1.26 -4.30
C HIS A 346 31.03 0.74 -5.13
N ALA A 347 30.92 -0.48 -5.66
CA ALA A 347 32.00 -1.16 -6.36
C ALA A 347 32.33 -0.58 -7.76
N TYR A 348 31.60 0.44 -8.19
CA TYR A 348 31.81 1.10 -9.49
C TYR A 348 32.21 2.57 -9.34
N PHE A 349 32.49 3.01 -8.11
CA PHE A 349 33.09 4.31 -7.82
C PHE A 349 34.51 4.08 -7.31
N ASP A 350 35.38 5.05 -7.52
CA ASP A 350 36.80 4.93 -7.11
C ASP A 350 36.95 4.97 -5.58
N SER A 351 36.11 5.76 -4.91
CA SER A 351 36.09 5.94 -3.45
C SER A 351 34.79 6.64 -3.02
N TRP A 352 34.53 6.71 -1.72
CA TRP A 352 33.49 7.57 -1.17
C TRP A 352 33.72 9.05 -1.51
N GLU A 353 34.98 9.52 -1.50
CA GLU A 353 35.32 10.89 -1.89
C GLU A 353 34.97 11.20 -3.36
N ASP A 354 35.18 10.23 -4.27
CA ASP A 354 34.73 10.34 -5.67
C ASP A 354 33.21 10.49 -5.75
N TYR A 355 32.46 9.65 -5.02
CA TYR A 355 31.00 9.78 -4.95
C TYR A 355 30.56 11.15 -4.41
N LYS A 356 31.16 11.64 -3.32
CA LYS A 356 30.85 12.96 -2.75
C LYS A 356 31.10 14.10 -3.72
N LYS A 357 32.23 14.05 -4.44
CA LYS A 357 32.59 15.03 -5.45
C LYS A 357 31.56 15.04 -6.59
N ARG A 358 31.25 13.88 -7.17
CA ARG A 358 30.25 13.74 -8.25
C ARG A 358 28.86 14.16 -7.78
N PHE A 359 28.49 13.85 -6.53
CA PHE A 359 27.21 14.22 -5.95
C PHE A 359 27.01 15.75 -5.97
N LYS A 360 28.05 16.50 -5.59
CA LYS A 360 28.07 17.96 -5.63
C LYS A 360 28.15 18.50 -7.06
N GLU A 361 29.07 17.95 -7.87
CA GLU A 361 29.28 18.37 -9.27
C GLU A 361 28.00 18.27 -10.11
N TYR A 362 27.24 17.19 -9.96
CA TYR A 362 26.02 16.94 -10.72
C TYR A 362 24.74 17.41 -10.03
N ASN A 363 24.83 18.15 -8.92
CA ASN A 363 23.67 18.64 -8.16
C ASN A 363 22.67 17.52 -7.82
N CYS A 364 23.19 16.38 -7.38
CA CYS A 364 22.39 15.24 -6.97
C CYS A 364 21.50 15.59 -5.77
N LYS A 365 20.35 14.92 -5.66
CA LYS A 365 19.37 15.17 -4.60
C LYS A 365 19.28 13.99 -3.63
N ALA A 366 19.19 14.33 -2.34
CA ALA A 366 18.85 13.39 -1.29
C ALA A 366 17.36 13.47 -0.94
N ALA A 367 16.78 12.34 -0.53
CA ALA A 367 15.35 12.23 -0.27
C ALA A 367 15.05 11.36 0.95
N LYS A 368 13.98 11.74 1.67
CA LYS A 368 13.45 11.03 2.85
C LYS A 368 12.15 10.30 2.51
N LEU A 369 11.99 9.11 3.07
CA LEU A 369 10.84 8.22 2.89
C LEU A 369 10.47 7.57 4.21
N ASN A 370 9.19 7.22 4.36
CA ASN A 370 8.69 6.35 5.41
C ASN A 370 9.12 6.72 6.85
N GLU A 371 9.29 8.00 7.17
CA GLU A 371 9.61 8.45 8.54
C GLU A 371 8.65 7.85 9.60
N GLU A 372 9.22 7.57 10.78
CA GLU A 372 8.52 7.10 11.98
C GLU A 372 7.24 7.91 12.23
N GLU A 373 6.22 7.25 12.77
CA GLU A 373 4.89 7.82 12.95
C GLU A 373 4.80 8.40 14.37
N ASP A 374 4.19 9.59 14.52
CA ASP A 374 3.93 10.18 15.85
C ASP A 374 2.79 9.48 16.58
N ASP A 375 1.81 9.00 15.82
CA ASP A 375 0.60 8.35 16.32
C ASP A 375 0.58 6.88 15.93
N PHE A 376 0.73 6.00 16.92
CA PHE A 376 0.59 4.55 16.73
C PHE A 376 -0.88 4.15 16.85
N ASN A 377 -1.44 3.59 15.77
CA ASN A 377 -2.80 3.05 15.79
C ASN A 377 -2.82 1.61 16.30
N ASP A 378 -3.96 1.20 16.90
CA ASP A 378 -4.27 -0.19 17.21
C ASP A 378 -3.99 -1.09 15.98
N GLY A 379 -3.02 -2.00 16.14
CA GLY A 379 -2.61 -2.94 15.12
C GLY A 379 -3.73 -3.89 14.68
N LYS A 380 -3.50 -4.60 13.56
CA LYS A 380 -4.34 -5.72 13.16
C LYS A 380 -3.47 -6.87 12.73
N ILE A 381 -3.68 -8.05 13.32
CA ILE A 381 -3.11 -9.28 12.77
C ILE A 381 -3.80 -9.61 11.45
N ASN A 382 -3.13 -10.42 10.63
CA ASN A 382 -3.68 -10.94 9.39
C ASN A 382 -3.88 -12.45 9.47
N TYR A 383 -4.59 -12.99 8.48
CA TYR A 383 -4.97 -14.40 8.44
C TYR A 383 -3.79 -15.36 8.42
N GLN A 384 -2.64 -14.95 7.89
CA GLN A 384 -1.46 -15.80 7.79
C GLN A 384 -0.85 -16.05 9.18
N MET A 385 -0.87 -15.02 10.04
CA MET A 385 -0.41 -15.13 11.43
C MET A 385 -1.34 -16.00 12.28
N LEU A 386 -2.65 -15.98 11.98
CA LEU A 386 -3.64 -16.75 12.74
C LEU A 386 -3.83 -18.19 12.21
N GLU A 387 -3.68 -18.42 10.90
CA GLU A 387 -3.79 -19.76 10.33
C GLU A 387 -2.63 -20.68 10.72
N SER A 388 -1.47 -20.09 11.01
CA SER A 388 -0.32 -20.78 11.57
C SER A 388 -0.48 -21.05 13.07
N LEU A 389 -1.62 -20.78 13.72
CA LEU A 389 -1.88 -21.21 15.10
C LEU A 389 -2.94 -22.31 15.05
N THR A 390 -2.52 -23.57 15.21
CA THR A 390 -3.42 -24.74 15.04
C THR A 390 -3.97 -25.26 16.36
N ASP A 391 -3.26 -25.03 17.47
CA ASP A 391 -3.71 -25.36 18.81
C ASP A 391 -4.34 -24.13 19.47
N VAL A 392 -5.63 -23.89 19.18
CA VAL A 392 -6.43 -22.77 19.70
C VAL A 392 -7.82 -23.28 20.06
N SER A 393 -8.26 -23.07 21.30
CA SER A 393 -9.63 -23.37 21.72
C SER A 393 -10.62 -22.33 21.20
N ASP A 394 -11.91 -22.68 21.19
CA ASP A 394 -12.96 -21.74 20.76
C ASP A 394 -13.10 -20.54 21.71
N ASP A 395 -12.79 -20.70 23.00
CA ASP A 395 -12.87 -19.61 23.98
C ASP A 395 -11.69 -18.65 23.83
N GLU A 396 -10.46 -19.18 23.67
CA GLU A 396 -9.29 -18.36 23.32
C GLU A 396 -9.53 -17.60 22.01
N LEU A 397 -10.09 -18.27 20.99
CA LEU A 397 -10.36 -17.62 19.69
C LEU A 397 -11.44 -16.52 19.79
N LYS A 398 -12.45 -16.69 20.65
CA LYS A 398 -13.44 -15.63 20.94
C LYS A 398 -12.80 -14.45 21.66
N GLU A 399 -11.90 -14.70 22.59
CA GLU A 399 -11.18 -13.67 23.33
C GLU A 399 -10.27 -12.86 22.40
N ILE A 400 -9.47 -13.53 21.56
CA ILE A 400 -8.64 -12.90 20.52
C ILE A 400 -9.49 -12.05 19.57
N ALA A 401 -10.71 -12.49 19.23
CA ALA A 401 -11.61 -11.75 18.34
C ALA A 401 -12.45 -10.66 19.04
N SER A 402 -12.39 -10.54 20.37
CA SER A 402 -13.34 -9.78 21.19
C SER A 402 -13.41 -8.29 20.81
N SER A 403 -12.26 -7.62 20.67
CA SER A 403 -12.17 -6.21 20.26
C SER A 403 -12.83 -5.97 18.90
N SER A 404 -12.56 -6.85 17.92
CA SER A 404 -13.17 -6.77 16.59
C SER A 404 -14.69 -6.99 16.63
N ILE A 405 -15.16 -7.92 17.47
CA ILE A 405 -16.58 -8.21 17.67
C ILE A 405 -17.28 -7.01 18.30
N GLN A 406 -16.65 -6.35 19.28
CA GLN A 406 -17.20 -5.20 19.95
C GLN A 406 -17.38 -4.02 18.98
N ASP A 407 -16.35 -3.70 18.19
CA ASP A 407 -16.43 -2.70 17.12
C ASP A 407 -17.60 -2.98 16.17
N ILE A 408 -17.82 -4.25 15.77
CA ILE A 408 -18.92 -4.63 14.87
C ILE A 408 -20.30 -4.44 15.53
N LYS A 409 -20.41 -4.63 16.84
CA LYS A 409 -21.66 -4.54 17.61
C LYS A 409 -22.09 -3.09 17.86
N VAL A 410 -21.19 -2.22 18.29
CA VAL A 410 -21.52 -0.83 18.68
C VAL A 410 -21.65 0.14 17.51
N LEU A 411 -21.24 -0.27 16.31
CA LEU A 411 -21.24 0.55 15.10
C LEU A 411 -22.66 0.89 14.65
N GLY A 412 -22.99 2.19 14.72
CA GLY A 412 -24.31 2.76 14.42
C GLY A 412 -24.98 3.41 15.64
N GLU A 413 -24.47 3.17 16.84
CA GLU A 413 -25.03 3.72 18.08
C GLU A 413 -24.11 4.72 18.77
N ASP A 414 -22.79 4.54 18.65
CA ASP A 414 -21.80 5.39 19.28
C ASP A 414 -21.13 6.38 18.29
N LYS A 415 -21.13 7.67 18.66
CA LYS A 415 -20.57 8.76 17.85
C LYS A 415 -19.08 8.56 17.58
N LEU A 416 -18.30 8.25 18.61
CA LEU A 416 -16.84 8.13 18.50
C LEU A 416 -16.45 6.95 17.62
N THR A 417 -17.13 5.82 17.78
CA THR A 417 -16.97 4.62 16.94
C THR A 417 -17.32 4.93 15.48
N MET A 418 -18.42 5.62 15.22
CA MET A 418 -18.81 5.99 13.85
C MET A 418 -17.77 6.91 13.19
N LEU A 419 -17.25 7.88 13.94
CA LEU A 419 -16.17 8.76 13.48
C LEU A 419 -14.87 7.98 13.23
N LYS A 420 -14.45 7.10 14.16
CA LYS A 420 -13.27 6.21 14.02
C LYS A 420 -13.38 5.34 12.76
N VAL A 421 -14.52 4.70 12.54
CA VAL A 421 -14.78 3.83 11.37
C VAL A 421 -14.72 4.59 10.03
N LEU A 422 -15.14 5.86 10.03
CA LEU A 422 -15.04 6.74 8.87
C LEU A 422 -13.66 7.41 8.72
N GLY A 423 -12.76 7.21 9.69
CA GLY A 423 -11.43 7.82 9.75
C GLY A 423 -11.48 9.33 10.03
N ALA A 424 -12.51 9.80 10.72
CA ALA A 424 -12.66 11.18 11.15
C ALA A 424 -12.25 11.29 12.63
N THR A 425 -10.96 11.17 12.91
CA THR A 425 -10.36 11.20 14.26
C THR A 425 -9.21 12.20 14.28
N GLU A 426 -8.93 12.85 15.41
CA GLU A 426 -7.84 13.83 15.49
C GLU A 426 -6.48 13.25 15.07
N ALA A 427 -6.16 12.02 15.48
CA ALA A 427 -4.94 11.28 15.10
C ALA A 427 -4.78 11.01 13.59
N ASN A 428 -5.85 11.07 12.79
CA ASN A 428 -5.70 10.98 11.33
C ASN A 428 -5.23 12.33 10.79
N GLU A 429 -3.95 12.57 10.61
CA GLU A 429 -3.46 13.85 10.06
C GLU A 429 -3.98 14.15 8.64
N ARG A 430 -4.18 13.10 7.83
CA ARG A 430 -4.56 13.20 6.40
C ARG A 430 -6.06 13.10 6.17
N LYS A 431 -6.82 13.91 6.90
CA LYS A 431 -8.28 13.98 6.78
C LYS A 431 -8.68 14.54 5.43
N ARG A 432 -9.55 13.85 4.70
CA ARG A 432 -10.24 14.42 3.53
C ARG A 432 -11.33 15.39 3.97
N SER A 433 -11.79 16.27 3.09
CA SER A 433 -12.83 17.26 3.43
C SER A 433 -14.09 16.66 4.05
N PHE A 434 -14.51 15.47 3.64
CA PHE A 434 -15.64 14.77 4.29
C PHE A 434 -15.37 14.40 5.75
N GLN A 435 -14.15 13.93 6.06
CA GLN A 435 -13.74 13.59 7.42
C GLN A 435 -13.57 14.85 8.29
N LYS A 436 -12.99 15.92 7.73
CA LYS A 436 -12.92 17.23 8.39
C LYS A 436 -14.31 17.78 8.69
N ALA A 437 -15.23 17.68 7.73
CA ALA A 437 -16.62 18.09 7.91
C ALA A 437 -17.35 17.28 8.99
N LEU A 438 -17.08 15.97 9.11
CA LEU A 438 -17.67 15.13 10.16
C LEU A 438 -17.18 15.52 11.57
N LEU A 439 -15.93 15.94 11.72
CA LEU A 439 -15.41 16.44 13.00
C LEU A 439 -16.04 17.79 13.38
N LYS A 440 -16.11 18.71 12.42
CA LYS A 440 -16.69 20.06 12.61
C LYS A 440 -18.21 20.02 12.79
N TYR A 441 -18.90 19.12 12.09
CA TYR A 441 -20.37 19.01 12.09
C TYR A 441 -20.84 17.55 12.22
N PRO A 442 -20.75 16.94 13.41
CA PRO A 442 -21.03 15.51 13.61
C PRO A 442 -22.47 15.09 13.30
N GLN A 443 -23.43 16.03 13.24
CA GLN A 443 -24.80 15.76 12.79
C GLN A 443 -24.84 15.20 11.36
N LEU A 444 -23.82 15.47 10.53
CA LEU A 444 -23.65 14.88 9.20
C LEU A 444 -23.62 13.33 9.23
N LEU A 445 -23.35 12.70 10.39
CA LEU A 445 -23.48 11.25 10.57
C LEU A 445 -24.92 10.74 10.34
N ASN A 446 -25.93 11.60 10.52
CA ASN A 446 -27.33 11.24 10.35
C ASN A 446 -27.79 11.23 8.88
N ASP A 447 -26.99 11.75 7.95
CA ASP A 447 -27.27 11.76 6.50
C ASP A 447 -27.24 10.36 5.87
N ALA A 448 -28.01 10.18 4.79
CA ALA A 448 -28.07 8.93 4.04
C ALA A 448 -26.70 8.45 3.52
N TYR A 449 -25.81 9.36 3.10
CA TYR A 449 -24.47 9.02 2.63
C TYR A 449 -23.58 8.48 3.75
N SER A 450 -23.59 9.15 4.91
CA SER A 450 -22.84 8.71 6.10
C SER A 450 -23.31 7.33 6.56
N LYS A 451 -24.63 7.11 6.64
CA LYS A 451 -25.22 5.81 6.99
C LYS A 451 -24.83 4.71 6.00
N GLU A 452 -24.89 4.95 4.68
CA GLU A 452 -24.44 3.97 3.68
C GLU A 452 -22.93 3.70 3.74
N ALA A 453 -22.11 4.73 3.98
CA ALA A 453 -20.68 4.58 4.17
C ALA A 453 -20.38 3.68 5.38
N ILE A 454 -21.08 3.89 6.49
CA ILE A 454 -20.97 3.10 7.71
C ILE A 454 -21.44 1.66 7.48
N MET A 455 -22.59 1.44 6.82
CA MET A 455 -23.08 0.10 6.45
C MET A 455 -22.10 -0.66 5.54
N THR A 456 -21.50 0.04 4.58
CA THR A 456 -20.48 -0.53 3.69
C THR A 456 -19.20 -0.88 4.45
N LYS A 457 -18.80 -0.04 5.41
CA LYS A 457 -17.66 -0.29 6.29
C LYS A 457 -17.89 -1.46 7.24
N LYS A 458 -19.05 -1.56 7.90
CA LYS A 458 -19.40 -2.74 8.72
C LYS A 458 -19.34 -4.04 7.91
N ARG A 459 -19.92 -4.06 6.71
CA ARG A 459 -19.80 -5.21 5.79
C ARG A 459 -18.34 -5.54 5.48
N SER A 460 -17.46 -4.54 5.38
CA SER A 460 -16.01 -4.76 5.24
C SER A 460 -15.41 -5.37 6.51
N LEU A 461 -15.69 -4.78 7.68
CA LEU A 461 -15.15 -5.21 8.97
C LEU A 461 -15.55 -6.65 9.30
N VAL A 462 -16.82 -7.00 9.11
CA VAL A 462 -17.31 -8.39 9.30
C VAL A 462 -16.57 -9.36 8.38
N ASN A 463 -16.40 -9.00 7.10
CA ASN A 463 -15.69 -9.86 6.16
C ASN A 463 -14.19 -9.95 6.49
N GLU A 464 -13.56 -8.84 6.89
CA GLU A 464 -12.16 -8.78 7.30
C GLU A 464 -11.92 -9.65 8.55
N ALA A 465 -12.76 -9.51 9.57
CA ALA A 465 -12.70 -10.32 10.79
C ALA A 465 -12.89 -11.81 10.48
N LYS A 466 -13.84 -12.19 9.61
CA LYS A 466 -14.01 -13.59 9.16
C LYS A 466 -12.86 -14.13 8.32
N THR A 467 -12.07 -13.25 7.72
CA THR A 467 -10.82 -13.68 7.09
C THR A 467 -9.68 -13.79 8.09
N GLY A 468 -9.84 -13.52 9.39
CA GLY A 468 -8.74 -13.53 10.35
C GLY A 468 -7.99 -12.21 10.47
N LYS A 469 -8.54 -11.11 9.94
CA LYS A 469 -8.01 -9.76 10.15
C LYS A 469 -8.65 -9.14 11.39
N LEU A 470 -8.04 -9.37 12.54
CA LEU A 470 -8.56 -9.00 13.86
C LEU A 470 -7.78 -7.80 14.43
N ASN A 471 -8.49 -6.92 15.14
CA ASN A 471 -7.89 -5.89 15.98
C ASN A 471 -7.05 -6.53 17.09
N VAL A 472 -5.87 -5.98 17.32
CA VAL A 472 -4.95 -6.29 18.42
C VAL A 472 -4.40 -4.96 18.95
N ASP A 473 -3.89 -4.93 20.17
CA ASP A 473 -3.29 -3.72 20.76
C ASP A 473 -1.77 -3.73 20.57
N GLY A 474 -1.37 -3.90 19.31
CA GLY A 474 0.01 -3.91 18.87
C GLY A 474 0.41 -2.65 18.12
N SER A 475 1.69 -2.32 18.18
CA SER A 475 2.27 -1.16 17.49
C SER A 475 3.07 -1.59 16.26
N TYR A 476 2.86 -0.92 15.13
CA TYR A 476 3.71 -1.08 13.95
C TYR A 476 4.91 -0.13 14.04
N THR A 477 6.11 -0.69 14.06
CA THR A 477 7.33 0.13 14.14
C THR A 477 8.46 -0.48 13.30
N PHE A 478 9.52 0.30 13.09
CA PHE A 478 10.74 -0.18 12.44
C PHE A 478 11.43 -1.22 13.32
N VAL A 479 12.02 -2.23 12.70
CA VAL A 479 12.90 -3.19 13.37
C VAL A 479 14.34 -2.81 13.07
N ILE A 480 15.15 -2.64 14.12
CA ILE A 480 16.52 -2.11 14.05
C ILE A 480 17.43 -3.06 14.86
N PRO A 481 18.67 -3.32 14.42
CA PRO A 481 19.61 -4.11 15.21
C PRO A 481 20.10 -3.34 16.43
N ASP A 482 20.89 -4.00 17.27
CA ASP A 482 21.56 -3.39 18.41
C ASP A 482 22.66 -2.43 17.89
N LEU A 483 22.34 -1.14 17.80
CA LEU A 483 23.27 -0.11 17.31
C LEU A 483 24.38 0.20 18.32
N TYR A 484 24.18 -0.12 19.60
CA TYR A 484 25.24 -0.04 20.61
C TYR A 484 26.34 -1.04 20.28
N SER A 485 25.96 -2.28 20.01
CA SER A 485 26.87 -3.34 19.56
C SER A 485 27.61 -2.97 18.27
N PHE A 486 26.95 -2.26 17.35
CA PHE A 486 27.59 -1.79 16.14
C PHE A 486 28.63 -0.71 16.42
N CYS A 487 28.34 0.24 17.31
CA CYS A 487 29.32 1.25 17.72
C CYS A 487 30.51 0.63 18.45
N GLU A 488 30.30 -0.34 19.35
CA GLU A 488 31.41 -1.07 19.99
C GLU A 488 32.36 -1.67 18.94
N PHE A 489 31.81 -2.25 17.86
CA PHE A 489 32.63 -2.72 16.75
C PHE A 489 33.37 -1.59 16.03
N LEU A 490 32.68 -0.51 15.65
CA LEU A 490 33.29 0.59 14.89
C LEU A 490 34.38 1.33 15.66
N PHE A 491 34.19 1.55 16.96
CA PHE A 491 35.06 2.37 17.79
C PHE A 491 36.06 1.56 18.62
N ASN A 492 35.72 0.34 19.02
CA ASN A 492 36.57 -0.50 19.89
C ASN A 492 37.07 -1.77 19.18
N GLY A 493 36.60 -2.07 17.98
CA GLY A 493 37.03 -3.22 17.16
C GLY A 493 36.35 -4.55 17.51
N GLU A 494 35.54 -4.60 18.57
CA GLU A 494 34.82 -5.80 19.02
C GLU A 494 33.34 -5.50 19.22
N ALA A 495 32.46 -6.37 18.72
CA ALA A 495 31.02 -6.19 18.89
C ALA A 495 30.56 -6.71 20.25
N LYS A 496 30.15 -5.80 21.15
CA LYS A 496 29.53 -6.14 22.44
C LYS A 496 28.05 -5.74 22.47
N ALA A 497 27.16 -6.72 22.55
CA ALA A 497 25.72 -6.48 22.59
C ALA A 497 25.27 -5.84 23.91
N LEU A 498 24.40 -4.83 23.81
CA LEU A 498 23.69 -4.24 24.95
C LEU A 498 22.53 -5.13 25.39
N LEU A 499 21.88 -5.79 24.42
CA LEU A 499 20.77 -6.73 24.63
C LEU A 499 21.26 -8.18 24.55
N LYS A 500 20.79 -9.07 25.41
CA LYS A 500 21.03 -10.52 25.26
C LYS A 500 20.21 -11.12 24.12
N GLU A 501 20.54 -12.34 23.70
CA GLU A 501 19.90 -13.06 22.59
C GLU A 501 18.35 -13.05 22.62
N ASN A 502 17.76 -13.19 23.82
CA ASN A 502 16.31 -13.24 24.02
C ASN A 502 15.67 -11.90 24.38
N GLU A 503 16.48 -10.84 24.47
CA GLU A 503 16.04 -9.52 24.85
C GLU A 503 15.84 -8.61 23.64
N VAL A 504 14.87 -7.72 23.75
CA VAL A 504 14.60 -6.61 22.83
C VAL A 504 14.31 -5.35 23.62
N TYR A 505 14.35 -4.20 22.97
CA TYR A 505 13.87 -2.94 23.54
C TYR A 505 12.91 -2.23 22.60
N CYS A 506 11.74 -1.87 23.11
CA CYS A 506 10.72 -1.10 22.41
C CYS A 506 10.02 -0.17 23.41
N SER A 507 10.22 1.15 23.27
CA SER A 507 9.61 2.17 24.13
C SER A 507 8.09 2.15 24.13
N LEU A 508 7.49 1.67 23.03
CA LEU A 508 6.03 1.60 22.85
C LEU A 508 5.35 0.52 23.67
N GLN A 509 6.12 -0.41 24.24
CA GLN A 509 5.59 -1.55 24.99
C GLN A 509 6.18 -1.58 26.40
N PRO A 510 5.40 -1.99 27.41
CA PRO A 510 5.92 -2.22 28.76
C PRO A 510 6.94 -3.37 28.79
N GLU A 511 7.69 -3.45 29.88
CA GLU A 511 8.60 -4.57 30.17
C GLU A 511 7.81 -5.89 30.29
N GLY A 512 8.33 -6.96 29.70
CA GLY A 512 7.68 -8.26 29.64
C GLY A 512 7.72 -8.90 28.26
N LYS A 513 6.98 -9.99 28.07
CA LYS A 513 6.98 -10.76 26.83
C LYS A 513 6.31 -10.00 25.70
N VAL A 514 6.95 -10.03 24.53
CA VAL A 514 6.46 -9.43 23.30
C VAL A 514 6.48 -10.42 22.13
N GLY A 515 5.53 -10.26 21.22
CA GLY A 515 5.49 -10.96 19.95
C GLY A 515 5.82 -10.03 18.78
N ILE A 516 6.79 -10.42 17.96
CA ILE A 516 7.32 -9.62 16.86
C ILE A 516 6.93 -10.28 15.54
N LEU A 517 6.08 -9.60 14.77
CA LEU A 517 5.41 -10.20 13.61
C LEU A 517 5.66 -9.41 12.33
N ARG A 518 6.31 -10.05 11.36
CA ARG A 518 6.53 -9.51 10.00
C ARG A 518 5.45 -10.03 9.04
N SER A 519 5.11 -9.21 8.04
CA SER A 519 4.31 -9.66 6.88
C SER A 519 5.16 -9.73 5.61
N PRO A 520 5.00 -10.75 4.74
CA PRO A 520 4.11 -11.90 4.89
C PRO A 520 4.60 -12.89 5.94
N HIS A 521 3.66 -13.54 6.63
CA HIS A 521 3.94 -14.68 7.53
C HIS A 521 3.67 -15.95 6.73
N LEU A 522 4.64 -16.85 6.60
CA LEU A 522 4.57 -17.97 5.65
C LEU A 522 4.65 -19.33 6.31
N SER A 523 5.26 -19.42 7.48
CA SER A 523 5.39 -20.64 8.26
C SER A 523 4.88 -20.38 9.71
N ARG A 524 5.29 -21.17 10.71
CA ARG A 524 4.84 -21.09 12.11
C ARG A 524 5.49 -19.96 12.93
N GLU A 525 6.46 -19.23 12.38
CA GLU A 525 7.37 -18.33 13.10
C GLU A 525 6.69 -17.17 13.85
N TRP A 526 6.75 -17.19 15.18
CA TRP A 526 6.44 -16.00 16.01
C TRP A 526 7.72 -15.50 16.70
N GLY A 527 8.05 -14.23 16.53
CA GLY A 527 9.24 -13.65 17.18
C GLY A 527 8.96 -13.35 18.66
N LEU A 528 9.00 -14.36 19.53
CA LEU A 528 8.78 -14.19 20.96
C LEU A 528 10.09 -13.81 21.66
N LYS A 529 10.08 -12.65 22.35
CA LYS A 529 11.24 -12.08 23.05
C LYS A 529 10.79 -11.35 24.33
N ASP A 530 11.75 -11.06 25.20
CA ASP A 530 11.54 -10.27 26.41
C ASP A 530 11.91 -8.82 26.15
N ASN A 531 10.94 -7.91 26.27
CA ASN A 531 11.18 -6.48 26.22
C ASN A 531 11.75 -6.03 27.57
N VAL A 532 12.94 -5.44 27.57
CA VAL A 532 13.68 -5.06 28.79
C VAL A 532 14.06 -3.59 28.79
N THR A 533 14.08 -2.94 29.95
CA THR A 533 14.41 -1.50 30.05
C THR A 533 15.83 -1.22 30.57
N VAL A 534 16.46 -2.23 31.16
CA VAL A 534 17.81 -2.18 31.74
C VAL A 534 18.61 -3.36 31.20
N SER A 535 19.87 -3.12 30.81
CA SER A 535 20.77 -4.15 30.29
C SER A 535 21.33 -5.05 31.40
N SER A 536 22.02 -6.13 31.02
CA SER A 536 22.77 -6.98 31.98
C SER A 536 23.78 -6.21 32.82
N ASP A 537 24.33 -5.14 32.27
CA ASP A 537 25.39 -4.34 32.87
C ASP A 537 24.82 -3.16 33.66
N ASN A 538 23.52 -3.20 33.99
CA ASN A 538 22.75 -2.17 34.70
C ASN A 538 22.73 -0.81 33.97
N LEU A 539 22.91 -0.80 32.65
CA LEU A 539 22.76 0.40 31.85
C LEU A 539 21.28 0.60 31.49
N LYS A 540 20.81 1.84 31.56
CA LYS A 540 19.46 2.18 31.10
C LYS A 540 19.44 2.20 29.59
N ILE A 541 18.68 1.29 28.98
CA ILE A 541 18.71 1.09 27.52
C ILE A 541 18.17 2.31 26.78
N ASN A 542 17.21 3.02 27.38
CA ASN A 542 16.60 4.23 26.82
C ASN A 542 17.57 5.43 26.72
N GLU A 543 18.75 5.37 27.33
CA GLU A 543 19.80 6.38 27.14
C GLU A 543 20.51 6.22 25.78
N TYR A 544 20.50 5.00 25.23
CA TYR A 544 21.13 4.62 23.96
C TYR A 544 20.12 4.47 22.82
N PHE A 545 18.97 3.86 23.09
CA PHE A 545 17.90 3.62 22.12
C PHE A 545 16.72 4.55 22.43
N LYS A 546 16.57 5.63 21.66
CA LYS A 546 15.67 6.74 22.00
C LYS A 546 14.38 6.83 21.18
N THR A 547 14.33 6.12 20.05
CA THR A 547 13.20 6.17 19.11
C THR A 547 12.17 5.09 19.41
N ASP A 548 11.04 5.13 18.72
CA ASP A 548 9.94 4.17 18.88
C ASP A 548 10.11 2.87 18.08
N ALA A 549 11.23 2.71 17.37
CA ALA A 549 11.66 1.44 16.80
C ALA A 549 11.83 0.33 17.85
N ILE A 550 11.67 -0.91 17.41
CA ILE A 550 12.09 -2.08 18.20
C ILE A 550 13.55 -2.42 17.87
N TYR A 551 14.37 -2.46 18.92
CA TYR A 551 15.79 -2.80 18.87
C TYR A 551 15.97 -4.26 19.22
N VAL A 552 16.72 -4.98 18.38
CA VAL A 552 16.92 -6.42 18.46
C VAL A 552 18.39 -6.72 18.72
N SER A 553 18.66 -7.58 19.70
CA SER A 553 20.04 -8.04 19.98
C SER A 553 20.74 -8.60 18.74
N ASN A 554 22.00 -8.18 18.53
CA ASN A 554 22.86 -8.73 17.49
C ASN A 554 23.28 -10.20 17.75
N ASN A 555 23.07 -10.70 18.97
CA ASN A 555 23.24 -12.11 19.30
C ASN A 555 22.01 -12.96 18.94
N SER A 556 20.93 -12.35 18.46
CA SER A 556 19.66 -13.02 18.17
C SER A 556 19.60 -13.56 16.74
N PRO A 557 19.15 -14.82 16.52
CA PRO A 557 18.86 -15.32 15.18
C PRO A 557 17.47 -14.87 14.67
N LEU A 558 16.83 -13.88 15.33
CA LEU A 558 15.47 -13.41 15.03
C LEU A 558 15.30 -13.02 13.56
N SER A 559 16.30 -12.38 12.95
CA SER A 559 16.24 -11.98 11.54
C SER A 559 16.09 -13.16 10.58
N LYS A 560 16.59 -14.34 10.95
CA LYS A 560 16.39 -15.59 10.20
C LYS A 560 15.05 -16.26 10.54
N LEU A 561 14.57 -16.10 11.77
CA LEU A 561 13.26 -16.63 12.20
C LEU A 561 12.12 -15.94 11.45
N ILE A 562 12.08 -14.61 11.46
CA ILE A 562 11.00 -13.82 10.82
C ILE A 562 11.39 -13.29 9.43
N GLN A 563 12.60 -13.60 8.94
CA GLN A 563 13.07 -13.31 7.58
C GLN A 563 13.00 -11.81 7.21
N ASN A 564 13.51 -10.95 8.09
CA ASN A 564 13.63 -9.51 7.86
C ASN A 564 15.06 -9.08 7.47
N ASP A 565 15.13 -7.94 6.79
CA ASP A 565 16.33 -7.10 6.68
C ASP A 565 16.18 -5.87 7.59
N TRP A 566 17.16 -4.97 7.56
CA TRP A 566 17.16 -3.73 8.36
C TRP A 566 17.00 -2.48 7.46
N ASP A 567 16.57 -2.65 6.20
CA ASP A 567 16.59 -1.59 5.17
C ASP A 567 15.37 -0.64 5.19
N GLY A 568 14.53 -0.80 6.21
CA GLY A 568 13.27 -0.08 6.42
C GLY A 568 12.07 -1.00 6.69
N ASP A 569 12.34 -2.24 7.07
CA ASP A 569 11.32 -3.22 7.44
C ASP A 569 10.55 -2.82 8.69
N LYS A 570 9.24 -3.06 8.68
CA LYS A 570 8.35 -2.82 9.82
C LYS A 570 7.75 -4.12 10.34
N VAL A 571 7.61 -4.19 11.66
CA VAL A 571 6.99 -5.33 12.37
C VAL A 571 5.83 -4.85 13.22
N LEU A 572 4.86 -5.73 13.44
CA LEU A 572 3.83 -5.56 14.45
C LEU A 572 4.37 -6.13 15.77
N VAL A 573 4.48 -5.28 16.79
CA VAL A 573 4.90 -5.68 18.14
C VAL A 573 3.67 -5.78 19.03
N LEU A 574 3.42 -6.97 19.55
CA LEU A 574 2.38 -7.29 20.52
C LEU A 574 2.99 -7.41 21.91
N SER A 575 2.23 -7.10 22.97
CA SER A 575 2.69 -7.23 24.37
C SER A 575 1.75 -8.12 25.17
N GLU A 576 2.30 -8.91 26.09
CA GLU A 576 1.51 -9.78 26.98
C GLU A 576 0.55 -9.00 27.87
N HIS A 577 0.85 -7.74 28.20
CA HIS A 577 -0.03 -6.89 29.01
C HIS A 577 -1.33 -6.49 28.30
N LYS A 578 -1.40 -6.69 26.99
CA LYS A 578 -2.49 -6.21 26.13
C LYS A 578 -3.11 -7.31 25.27
N ASP A 579 -2.30 -8.26 24.79
CA ASP A 579 -2.68 -9.36 23.90
C ASP A 579 -2.31 -10.74 24.51
N GLU A 580 -2.41 -10.89 25.84
CA GLU A 580 -1.99 -12.06 26.63
C GLU A 580 -2.38 -13.41 26.01
N THR A 581 -3.68 -13.62 25.77
CA THR A 581 -4.20 -14.89 25.23
C THR A 581 -3.60 -15.23 23.86
N LEU A 582 -3.40 -14.24 23.00
CA LEU A 582 -2.81 -14.47 21.69
C LEU A 582 -1.33 -14.89 21.81
N LEU A 583 -0.56 -14.23 22.68
CA LEU A 583 0.84 -14.57 22.90
C LEU A 583 1.01 -15.93 23.58
N HIS A 584 0.18 -16.27 24.56
CA HIS A 584 0.18 -17.60 25.19
C HIS A 584 -0.12 -18.71 24.18
N VAL A 585 -1.12 -18.50 23.30
CA VAL A 585 -1.43 -19.45 22.22
C VAL A 585 -0.25 -19.58 21.26
N ALA A 586 0.37 -18.47 20.85
CA ALA A 586 1.53 -18.47 19.96
C ALA A 586 2.71 -19.23 20.57
N GLU A 587 3.05 -18.93 21.83
CA GLU A 587 4.12 -19.61 22.57
C GLU A 587 3.87 -21.10 22.69
N ARG A 588 2.63 -21.50 23.02
CA ARG A 588 2.23 -22.91 23.08
C ARG A 588 2.43 -23.61 21.74
N ASN A 589 2.01 -23.01 20.63
CA ASN A 589 2.17 -23.57 19.28
C ASN A 589 3.66 -23.67 18.90
N MET A 590 4.46 -22.62 19.13
CA MET A 590 5.90 -22.64 18.87
C MET A 590 6.63 -23.73 19.64
N ARG A 591 6.31 -23.89 20.93
CA ARG A 591 6.91 -24.89 21.81
C ARG A 591 6.51 -26.31 21.40
N ASN A 592 5.22 -26.54 21.14
CA ASN A 592 4.70 -27.87 20.79
C ASN A 592 5.32 -28.37 19.47
N ASP A 593 5.52 -27.47 18.50
CA ASP A 593 6.10 -27.79 17.19
C ASP A 593 7.63 -27.63 17.13
N LYS A 594 8.27 -27.26 18.26
CA LYS A 594 9.73 -27.06 18.39
C LYS A 594 10.30 -26.14 17.29
N ILE A 595 9.64 -25.01 17.08
CA ILE A 595 10.01 -24.05 16.03
C ILE A 595 11.35 -23.40 16.34
N VAL A 596 12.21 -23.37 15.34
CA VAL A 596 13.52 -22.69 15.33
C VAL A 596 13.69 -21.95 13.99
N PRO A 597 14.66 -21.04 13.86
CA PRO A 597 14.90 -20.35 12.60
C PRO A 597 15.14 -21.31 11.43
N LEU A 598 14.63 -20.92 10.25
CA LEU A 598 14.94 -21.61 9.00
C LEU A 598 16.19 -20.99 8.39
N TYR A 599 17.15 -21.83 8.00
CA TYR A 599 18.39 -21.37 7.37
C TYR A 599 18.66 -22.11 6.06
N TYR A 600 19.03 -21.37 5.03
CA TYR A 600 19.42 -21.87 3.71
C TYR A 600 20.21 -20.80 2.97
N GLU A 601 21.11 -21.24 2.09
CA GLU A 601 22.02 -20.35 1.38
C GLU A 601 21.39 -19.80 0.09
N MET A 602 21.19 -18.49 0.06
CA MET A 602 20.68 -17.77 -1.10
C MET A 602 21.79 -17.54 -2.14
N GLU A 603 21.49 -17.74 -3.42
CA GLU A 603 22.44 -17.54 -4.52
C GLU A 603 22.75 -16.06 -4.75
N LYS A 604 24.03 -15.72 -4.95
CA LYS A 604 24.43 -14.37 -5.36
C LYS A 604 24.29 -14.20 -6.87
N ALA A 605 23.58 -13.15 -7.27
CA ALA A 605 23.37 -12.81 -8.67
C ALA A 605 24.70 -12.58 -9.41
N LYS A 606 24.92 -13.27 -10.53
CA LYS A 606 26.13 -13.08 -11.35
C LYS A 606 26.10 -11.75 -12.10
N ALA A 607 27.27 -11.15 -12.28
CA ALA A 607 27.43 -9.98 -13.13
C ALA A 607 27.28 -10.39 -14.61
N GLN A 608 26.71 -9.50 -15.40
CA GLN A 608 26.64 -9.59 -16.84
C GLN A 608 26.74 -8.19 -17.43
N GLU A 609 27.15 -8.08 -18.68
CA GLU A 609 27.19 -6.79 -19.38
C GLU A 609 25.79 -6.15 -19.41
N ILE A 610 25.70 -4.87 -19.10
CA ILE A 610 24.46 -4.11 -19.15
C ILE A 610 24.32 -3.50 -20.54
N ASN A 611 23.42 -4.04 -21.34
CA ASN A 611 22.99 -3.49 -22.63
C ASN A 611 21.49 -3.75 -22.84
N ASN A 612 20.90 -3.14 -23.87
CA ASN A 612 19.45 -3.22 -24.08
C ASN A 612 18.93 -4.65 -24.35
N GLN A 613 19.76 -5.51 -24.92
CA GLN A 613 19.43 -6.93 -25.14
C GLN A 613 19.34 -7.67 -23.80
N ASN A 614 20.39 -7.60 -22.98
CA ASN A 614 20.44 -8.25 -21.68
C ASN A 614 19.38 -7.69 -20.71
N ILE A 615 19.04 -6.39 -20.83
CA ILE A 615 17.90 -5.76 -20.15
C ILE A 615 16.59 -6.46 -20.52
N TYR A 616 16.31 -6.62 -21.80
CA TYR A 616 15.11 -7.29 -22.26
C TYR A 616 15.05 -8.75 -21.76
N ASP A 617 16.12 -9.52 -21.97
CA ASP A 617 16.16 -10.94 -21.61
C ASP A 617 15.98 -11.15 -20.10
N SER A 618 16.64 -10.33 -19.27
CA SER A 618 16.52 -10.39 -17.80
C SER A 618 15.12 -10.03 -17.29
N LEU A 619 14.45 -9.09 -17.95
CA LEU A 619 13.07 -8.70 -17.62
C LEU A 619 12.07 -9.80 -17.99
N ILE A 620 12.20 -10.40 -19.18
CA ILE A 620 11.34 -11.50 -19.62
C ILE A 620 11.45 -12.70 -18.68
N LEU A 621 12.67 -13.10 -18.30
CA LEU A 621 12.87 -14.16 -17.30
C LEU A 621 12.16 -13.84 -15.98
N SER A 622 12.29 -12.60 -15.48
CA SER A 622 11.67 -12.18 -14.21
C SER A 622 10.14 -12.10 -14.25
N PHE A 623 9.54 -11.97 -15.44
CA PHE A 623 8.10 -11.92 -15.61
C PHE A 623 7.41 -13.27 -15.38
N GLU A 624 8.18 -14.35 -15.26
CA GLU A 624 7.73 -15.68 -14.87
C GLU A 624 7.54 -15.84 -13.35
N ALA A 625 7.90 -14.84 -12.54
CA ALA A 625 7.80 -14.89 -11.09
C ALA A 625 6.35 -14.98 -10.58
N ASN A 626 6.04 -15.93 -9.69
CA ASN A 626 4.70 -16.17 -9.16
C ASN A 626 4.66 -16.51 -7.66
N ILE A 627 5.13 -15.55 -6.84
CA ILE A 627 5.10 -15.58 -5.36
C ILE A 627 3.69 -15.90 -4.81
N GLY A 628 2.66 -15.36 -5.47
CA GLY A 628 1.28 -15.47 -5.01
C GLY A 628 0.69 -16.87 -5.14
N GLU A 629 1.25 -17.74 -5.99
CA GLU A 629 0.82 -19.13 -6.11
C GLU A 629 1.34 -19.98 -4.96
N ILE A 630 2.64 -19.87 -4.66
CA ILE A 630 3.29 -20.59 -3.56
C ILE A 630 2.62 -20.22 -2.22
N SER A 631 2.42 -18.92 -1.95
CA SER A 631 1.72 -18.45 -0.73
C SER A 631 0.27 -18.98 -0.63
N ASN A 632 -0.43 -19.16 -1.75
CA ASN A 632 -1.76 -19.80 -1.71
C ASN A 632 -1.66 -21.29 -1.39
N ASN A 633 -0.62 -21.99 -1.85
CA ASN A 633 -0.45 -23.41 -1.58
C ASN A 633 -0.06 -23.67 -0.13
N ILE A 634 0.77 -22.81 0.47
CA ILE A 634 1.03 -22.77 1.92
C ILE A 634 -0.29 -22.66 2.70
N CYS A 635 -1.14 -21.71 2.32
CA CYS A 635 -2.44 -21.49 2.94
C CYS A 635 -3.38 -22.72 2.79
N LYS A 636 -3.31 -23.46 1.67
CA LYS A 636 -4.01 -24.74 1.52
C LYS A 636 -3.46 -25.82 2.45
N ALA A 637 -2.15 -25.88 2.64
CA ALA A 637 -1.50 -26.84 3.54
C ALA A 637 -1.93 -26.60 4.99
N TRP A 638 -1.89 -25.33 5.45
CA TRP A 638 -2.39 -24.93 6.78
C TRP A 638 -3.85 -25.30 7.02
N ASN A 639 -4.68 -25.30 5.96
CA ASN A 639 -6.09 -25.63 6.05
C ASN A 639 -6.42 -27.10 5.78
N SER A 640 -5.42 -27.93 5.53
CA SER A 640 -5.61 -29.36 5.22
C SER A 640 -5.70 -30.20 6.50
N ASN A 641 -6.30 -31.39 6.40
CA ASN A 641 -6.33 -32.34 7.51
C ASN A 641 -5.00 -33.09 7.69
N ASN A 642 -4.13 -33.07 6.68
CA ASN A 642 -2.83 -33.73 6.66
C ASN A 642 -1.73 -32.66 6.64
N LEU A 643 -1.61 -31.91 7.72
CA LEU A 643 -0.62 -30.84 7.85
C LEU A 643 0.80 -31.44 7.90
N ASP A 644 1.67 -31.00 6.99
CA ASP A 644 3.10 -31.34 6.98
C ASP A 644 3.91 -30.04 7.10
N LEU A 645 4.52 -29.83 8.28
CA LEU A 645 5.31 -28.63 8.57
C LEU A 645 6.58 -28.56 7.73
N ASP A 646 7.20 -29.68 7.38
CA ASP A 646 8.42 -29.68 6.57
C ASP A 646 8.12 -29.23 5.14
N ILE A 647 6.98 -29.64 4.60
CA ILE A 647 6.51 -29.13 3.30
C ILE A 647 6.20 -27.63 3.36
N ILE A 648 5.68 -27.11 4.48
CA ILE A 648 5.50 -25.67 4.67
C ILE A 648 6.84 -24.93 4.74
N LYS A 649 7.83 -25.45 5.47
CA LYS A 649 9.20 -24.87 5.52
C LYS A 649 9.84 -24.83 4.13
N ILE A 650 9.70 -25.91 3.36
CA ILE A 650 10.16 -25.98 1.96
C ILE A 650 9.46 -24.94 1.10
N MET A 651 8.12 -24.84 1.16
CA MET A 651 7.40 -23.83 0.38
C MET A 651 7.72 -22.41 0.83
N CYS A 652 8.03 -22.18 2.11
CA CYS A 652 8.52 -20.90 2.63
C CYS A 652 9.88 -20.54 2.00
N MET A 653 10.83 -21.49 1.97
CA MET A 653 12.10 -21.34 1.25
C MET A 653 11.87 -21.03 -0.24
N GLU A 654 11.04 -21.81 -0.95
CA GLU A 654 10.71 -21.56 -2.35
C GLU A 654 10.09 -20.18 -2.56
N ASN A 655 9.24 -19.71 -1.64
CA ASN A 655 8.65 -18.37 -1.73
C ASN A 655 9.71 -17.27 -1.64
N ASN A 656 10.72 -17.45 -0.78
CA ASN A 656 11.78 -16.47 -0.61
C ASN A 656 12.74 -16.42 -1.80
N PHE A 657 13.09 -17.58 -2.37
CA PHE A 657 13.77 -17.62 -3.67
C PHE A 657 12.94 -16.94 -4.75
N GLU A 658 11.63 -17.13 -4.77
CA GLU A 658 10.75 -16.50 -5.76
C GLU A 658 10.62 -14.97 -5.58
N ILE A 659 10.71 -14.47 -4.34
CA ILE A 659 10.76 -13.04 -4.03
C ILE A 659 12.06 -12.43 -4.56
N ASP A 660 13.19 -13.09 -4.32
CA ASP A 660 14.50 -12.61 -4.73
C ASP A 660 14.82 -12.90 -6.21
N PHE A 661 14.11 -13.82 -6.87
CA PHE A 661 14.29 -14.16 -8.29
C PHE A 661 14.23 -12.94 -9.20
N ALA A 662 13.40 -11.93 -8.86
CA ALA A 662 13.34 -10.67 -9.60
C ALA A 662 14.68 -9.91 -9.62
N LYS A 663 15.62 -10.21 -8.71
CA LYS A 663 16.97 -9.63 -8.61
C LYS A 663 18.07 -10.68 -8.88
N SER A 664 17.88 -11.93 -8.49
CA SER A 664 18.91 -12.98 -8.58
C SER A 664 18.87 -13.78 -9.87
N LEU A 665 17.70 -13.87 -10.51
CA LEU A 665 17.42 -14.79 -11.63
C LEU A 665 17.72 -16.26 -11.31
N PHE A 666 17.74 -16.63 -10.03
CA PHE A 666 18.01 -17.99 -9.59
C PHE A 666 16.78 -18.62 -8.92
N ARG A 667 16.49 -19.87 -9.27
CA ARG A 667 15.49 -20.73 -8.62
C ARG A 667 16.11 -22.09 -8.31
N PRO A 668 15.90 -22.63 -7.12
CA PRO A 668 16.22 -24.03 -6.86
C PRO A 668 15.33 -24.94 -7.72
N ILE A 669 15.87 -26.08 -8.13
CA ILE A 669 15.13 -27.08 -8.91
C ILE A 669 14.45 -28.04 -7.93
N ARG A 670 13.12 -28.01 -7.91
CA ARG A 670 12.34 -28.89 -7.02
C ARG A 670 12.55 -30.37 -7.37
N PRO A 671 12.97 -31.23 -6.42
CA PRO A 671 13.07 -32.67 -6.64
C PRO A 671 11.70 -33.34 -6.89
N PRO A 672 11.62 -34.41 -7.71
CA PRO A 672 10.35 -35.08 -8.04
C PRO A 672 9.55 -35.58 -6.82
N HIS A 673 10.22 -36.15 -5.82
CA HIS A 673 9.58 -36.68 -4.61
C HIS A 673 8.97 -35.56 -3.72
N ILE A 674 9.55 -34.37 -3.72
CA ILE A 674 8.98 -33.19 -3.05
C ILE A 674 7.80 -32.64 -3.85
N ASP A 675 7.93 -32.62 -5.18
CA ASP A 675 6.85 -32.19 -6.07
C ASP A 675 5.59 -33.05 -5.93
N GLU A 676 5.73 -34.36 -5.77
CA GLU A 676 4.62 -35.27 -5.49
C GLU A 676 3.87 -34.89 -4.19
N LYS A 677 4.60 -34.62 -3.10
CA LYS A 677 4.02 -34.17 -1.83
C LYS A 677 3.32 -32.80 -1.97
N ILE A 678 3.96 -31.81 -2.58
CA ILE A 678 3.38 -30.48 -2.78
C ILE A 678 2.13 -30.56 -3.67
N LYS A 679 2.11 -31.44 -4.68
CA LYS A 679 0.95 -31.65 -5.55
C LYS A 679 -0.31 -32.09 -4.82
N GLU A 680 -0.19 -32.75 -3.67
CA GLU A 680 -1.35 -33.09 -2.83
C GLU A 680 -2.09 -31.83 -2.38
N TYR A 681 -1.35 -30.80 -1.92
CA TYR A 681 -1.91 -29.51 -1.52
C TYR A 681 -2.34 -28.67 -2.72
N ILE A 682 -1.61 -28.70 -3.84
CA ILE A 682 -1.98 -27.92 -5.05
C ILE A 682 -3.38 -28.29 -5.54
N LYS A 683 -3.75 -29.57 -5.48
CA LYS A 683 -5.06 -30.09 -5.90
C LYS A 683 -6.22 -29.60 -5.03
N LEU A 684 -5.95 -29.21 -3.78
CA LEU A 684 -6.96 -28.65 -2.89
C LEU A 684 -7.43 -27.28 -3.37
N LYS A 685 -8.69 -26.94 -3.05
CA LYS A 685 -9.18 -25.58 -3.26
C LYS A 685 -8.66 -24.67 -2.16
N LEU A 686 -8.84 -23.37 -2.37
CA LEU A 686 -8.53 -22.38 -1.34
C LEU A 686 -9.41 -22.60 -0.08
N PRO A 687 -8.92 -22.26 1.11
CA PRO A 687 -9.68 -22.28 2.35
C PRO A 687 -11.04 -21.57 2.30
N HIS A 688 -11.98 -22.03 3.13
CA HIS A 688 -13.35 -21.53 3.16
C HIS A 688 -13.43 -20.01 3.42
N PHE A 689 -12.62 -19.50 4.35
CA PHE A 689 -12.60 -18.08 4.71
C PHE A 689 -12.30 -17.13 3.53
N PHE A 690 -11.69 -17.60 2.43
CA PHE A 690 -11.50 -16.77 1.22
C PHE A 690 -12.80 -16.36 0.53
N LEU A 691 -13.94 -16.98 0.88
CA LEU A 691 -15.28 -16.48 0.51
C LEU A 691 -15.53 -15.05 1.00
N TYR A 692 -14.83 -14.59 2.03
CA TYR A 692 -14.95 -13.24 2.57
C TYR A 692 -13.88 -12.28 2.03
N ASP A 693 -12.80 -12.78 1.39
CA ASP A 693 -11.76 -11.95 0.80
C ASP A 693 -12.24 -11.27 -0.51
N LYS A 694 -12.35 -9.94 -0.48
CA LYS A 694 -12.81 -9.13 -1.61
C LYS A 694 -11.90 -9.21 -2.85
N ARG A 695 -10.59 -9.44 -2.69
CA ARG A 695 -9.60 -9.52 -3.78
C ARG A 695 -9.80 -10.81 -4.57
N LYS A 696 -9.95 -11.94 -3.88
CA LYS A 696 -10.15 -13.26 -4.50
C LYS A 696 -11.55 -13.37 -5.13
N ASN A 697 -12.59 -12.88 -4.44
CA ASN A 697 -13.95 -12.82 -5.00
C ASN A 697 -14.09 -11.91 -6.23
N LYS A 698 -13.33 -10.80 -6.32
CA LYS A 698 -13.36 -9.93 -7.50
C LYS A 698 -12.82 -10.62 -8.76
N LYS A 699 -11.75 -11.42 -8.63
CA LYS A 699 -11.20 -12.22 -9.74
C LYS A 699 -12.21 -13.29 -10.20
N SER A 700 -13.04 -13.80 -9.28
CA SER A 700 -14.02 -14.85 -9.53
C SER A 700 -15.41 -14.36 -9.99
N ARG A 701 -15.65 -13.09 -10.32
CA ARG A 701 -16.98 -12.60 -10.76
C ARG A 701 -17.66 -13.35 -11.94
N LYS A 702 -16.95 -14.30 -12.59
CA LYS A 702 -17.46 -15.22 -13.62
C LYS A 702 -17.98 -16.56 -13.06
N THR A 703 -17.62 -16.96 -11.84
CA THR A 703 -18.01 -18.24 -11.19
C THR A 703 -17.77 -18.11 -9.67
N LYS A 704 -18.74 -18.46 -8.81
CA LYS A 704 -18.54 -18.44 -7.33
C LYS A 704 -17.17 -19.04 -7.00
N LEU A 705 -16.35 -18.32 -6.22
CA LEU A 705 -15.02 -18.79 -5.83
C LEU A 705 -15.20 -20.20 -5.27
N LYS A 706 -14.55 -21.18 -5.90
CA LYS A 706 -14.60 -22.55 -5.42
C LYS A 706 -13.56 -22.66 -4.31
N VAL A 707 -14.05 -22.69 -3.08
CA VAL A 707 -13.27 -22.95 -1.87
C VAL A 707 -13.56 -24.36 -1.37
N GLU A 708 -12.78 -24.83 -0.41
CA GLU A 708 -13.12 -26.02 0.37
C GLU A 708 -14.36 -25.78 1.26
N PHE A 709 -14.98 -26.88 1.68
CA PHE A 709 -16.00 -26.83 2.70
C PHE A 709 -15.40 -26.30 4.01
N ILE A 710 -16.24 -25.68 4.84
CA ILE A 710 -15.81 -25.21 6.15
C ILE A 710 -15.31 -26.40 6.99
N ASN A 711 -14.15 -26.25 7.60
CA ASN A 711 -13.52 -27.21 8.50
C ASN A 711 -13.15 -26.54 9.83
N GLU A 712 -12.51 -27.29 10.74
CA GLU A 712 -12.16 -26.80 12.08
C GLU A 712 -10.82 -26.06 12.16
N SER A 713 -10.23 -25.66 11.03
CA SER A 713 -9.05 -24.77 11.06
C SER A 713 -9.38 -23.43 11.74
N THR A 714 -8.40 -22.87 12.43
CA THR A 714 -8.53 -21.68 13.31
C THR A 714 -9.24 -20.52 12.63
N VAL A 715 -8.83 -20.14 11.42
CA VAL A 715 -9.45 -19.01 10.70
C VAL A 715 -10.88 -19.35 10.24
N ASN A 716 -11.17 -20.59 9.83
CA ASN A 716 -12.52 -20.96 9.39
C ASN A 716 -13.53 -20.92 10.55
N ARG A 717 -13.12 -21.24 11.78
CA ARG A 717 -13.97 -21.18 12.97
C ARG A 717 -14.47 -19.75 13.28
N LEU A 718 -13.76 -18.71 12.82
CA LEU A 718 -14.21 -17.31 12.95
C LEU A 718 -15.56 -17.02 12.28
N GLU A 719 -15.98 -17.80 11.28
CA GLU A 719 -17.33 -17.63 10.72
C GLU A 719 -18.43 -17.82 11.78
N ARG A 720 -18.23 -18.74 12.73
CA ARG A 720 -19.18 -19.03 13.81
C ARG A 720 -19.12 -17.98 14.93
N ILE A 721 -17.96 -17.36 15.11
CA ILE A 721 -17.67 -16.40 16.20
C ILE A 721 -18.07 -14.97 15.84
N ILE A 722 -17.83 -14.53 14.59
CA ILE A 722 -18.07 -13.15 14.17
C ILE A 722 -19.56 -12.88 13.90
N PRO A 723 -20.19 -11.91 14.59
CA PRO A 723 -21.64 -11.66 14.47
C PRO A 723 -22.03 -11.11 13.09
N LYS A 724 -23.26 -11.44 12.65
CA LYS A 724 -23.85 -10.98 11.38
C LYS A 724 -24.97 -9.93 11.57
N ASN A 725 -25.12 -9.36 12.77
CA ASN A 725 -26.27 -8.53 13.14
C ASN A 725 -26.40 -7.26 12.27
N ASN A 726 -27.65 -6.87 11.99
CA ASN A 726 -27.97 -5.61 11.30
C ASN A 726 -27.53 -4.39 12.13
N ILE A 727 -27.38 -3.24 11.47
CA ILE A 727 -27.12 -1.97 12.18
C ILE A 727 -28.45 -1.37 12.59
N HIS A 728 -28.55 -0.97 13.85
CA HIS A 728 -29.55 -0.02 14.30
C HIS A 728 -28.89 1.35 14.42
N PHE A 729 -29.33 2.32 13.62
CA PHE A 729 -28.84 3.68 13.70
C PHE A 729 -29.64 4.44 14.75
N LYS A 730 -28.97 4.87 15.82
CA LYS A 730 -29.53 5.87 16.75
C LYS A 730 -29.25 7.26 16.18
N GLU A 731 -30.10 8.24 16.51
CA GLU A 731 -29.74 9.64 16.27
C GLU A 731 -28.53 9.96 17.14
N VAL A 732 -27.38 10.12 16.48
CA VAL A 732 -26.11 10.43 17.14
C VAL A 732 -25.82 11.92 17.00
N ALA A 733 -24.98 12.45 17.90
CA ALA A 733 -24.50 13.83 17.92
C ALA A 733 -25.49 14.97 18.25
N GLY A 734 -26.77 14.68 18.50
CA GLY A 734 -27.75 15.68 18.95
C GLY A 734 -28.14 16.71 17.87
N GLY A 735 -29.45 17.02 17.78
CA GLY A 735 -29.98 17.95 16.78
C GLY A 735 -30.17 17.32 15.38
N THR A 736 -30.88 18.03 14.51
CA THR A 736 -31.18 17.57 13.15
C THR A 736 -30.09 18.01 12.17
N PHE A 737 -29.64 17.09 11.32
CA PHE A 737 -28.73 17.42 10.22
C PHE A 737 -29.39 18.40 9.25
N ASP A 738 -28.70 19.51 8.97
CA ASP A 738 -29.10 20.53 8.01
C ASP A 738 -28.02 20.70 6.94
N TYR A 739 -28.27 20.17 5.74
CA TYR A 739 -27.31 20.24 4.63
C TYR A 739 -27.02 21.67 4.16
N ARG A 740 -27.84 22.67 4.52
CA ARG A 740 -27.63 24.07 4.11
C ARG A 740 -26.39 24.70 4.76
N PHE A 741 -25.85 24.07 5.80
CA PHE A 741 -24.52 24.41 6.32
C PHE A 741 -23.41 24.09 5.31
N LEU A 742 -23.62 23.13 4.40
CA LEU A 742 -22.65 22.77 3.37
C LEU A 742 -22.64 23.76 2.18
N MET A 743 -23.67 24.61 2.07
CA MET A 743 -23.92 25.50 0.93
C MET A 743 -23.46 26.93 1.18
N ASN A 744 -23.05 27.61 0.12
CA ASN A 744 -22.79 29.04 0.16
C ASN A 744 -24.09 29.84 0.22
N ARG A 745 -25.04 29.61 -0.69
CA ARG A 745 -26.37 30.26 -0.69
C ARG A 745 -27.30 29.62 0.34
N LYS A 746 -28.23 30.41 0.89
CA LYS A 746 -29.23 29.92 1.87
C LYS A 746 -30.31 29.05 1.22
N GLN A 747 -30.66 29.36 -0.02
CA GLN A 747 -31.62 28.63 -0.85
C GLN A 747 -31.21 28.74 -2.31
N ILE A 748 -31.45 27.68 -3.07
CA ILE A 748 -31.32 27.64 -4.51
C ILE A 748 -32.44 26.75 -5.06
N LYS A 749 -33.07 27.17 -6.15
CA LYS A 749 -34.03 26.32 -6.87
C LYS A 749 -33.25 25.50 -7.88
N VAL A 750 -33.32 24.18 -7.76
CA VAL A 750 -32.72 23.25 -8.73
C VAL A 750 -33.81 22.42 -9.38
N THR A 751 -33.65 22.17 -10.68
CA THR A 751 -34.46 21.21 -11.44
C THR A 751 -33.52 20.17 -12.02
N GLU A 752 -34.01 18.93 -12.19
CA GLU A 752 -33.17 17.86 -12.76
C GLU A 752 -32.65 18.17 -14.17
N ASP A 753 -33.28 19.12 -14.86
CA ASP A 753 -32.98 19.53 -16.22
C ASP A 753 -31.84 20.52 -16.37
N MET A 754 -31.31 21.06 -15.27
CA MET A 754 -30.15 21.96 -15.32
C MET A 754 -28.95 21.26 -15.97
N ASP A 755 -28.24 21.97 -16.86
CA ASP A 755 -27.10 21.44 -17.60
C ASP A 755 -26.01 20.90 -16.68
N ILE A 756 -25.77 21.58 -15.55
CA ILE A 756 -24.83 21.14 -14.49
C ILE A 756 -25.21 19.75 -13.98
N ILE A 757 -26.50 19.51 -13.68
CA ILE A 757 -26.99 18.23 -13.13
C ILE A 757 -26.96 17.15 -14.21
N LYS A 758 -27.38 17.45 -15.44
CA LYS A 758 -27.31 16.53 -16.58
C LYS A 758 -25.88 16.05 -16.82
N ARG A 759 -24.92 16.98 -16.90
CA ARG A 759 -23.51 16.66 -17.08
C ARG A 759 -22.94 15.89 -15.90
N TYR A 760 -23.27 16.29 -14.66
CA TYR A 760 -22.87 15.56 -13.46
C TYR A 760 -23.36 14.10 -13.49
N LYS A 761 -24.64 13.86 -13.81
CA LYS A 761 -25.22 12.51 -13.91
C LYS A 761 -24.48 11.66 -14.96
N GLU A 762 -24.18 12.23 -16.11
CA GLU A 762 -23.47 11.55 -17.19
C GLU A 762 -22.05 11.15 -16.77
N LEU A 763 -21.30 12.10 -16.21
CA LEU A 763 -19.94 11.90 -15.73
C LEU A 763 -19.89 10.91 -14.57
N ASP A 764 -20.78 11.05 -13.58
CA ASP A 764 -20.87 10.15 -12.42
C ASP A 764 -21.18 8.71 -12.82
N LYS A 765 -22.09 8.53 -13.80
CA LYS A 765 -22.42 7.20 -14.36
C LYS A 765 -21.24 6.57 -15.08
N ASN A 766 -20.42 7.38 -15.77
CA ASN A 766 -19.27 6.92 -16.55
C ASN A 766 -17.96 6.86 -15.76
N LYS A 767 -17.85 7.48 -14.58
CA LYS A 767 -16.63 7.54 -13.74
C LYS A 767 -16.02 6.16 -13.52
N ASN A 768 -16.86 5.15 -13.27
CA ASN A 768 -16.40 3.79 -13.04
C ASN A 768 -15.75 3.16 -14.27
N LYS A 769 -16.09 3.56 -15.49
CA LYS A 769 -15.42 3.09 -16.71
C LYS A 769 -14.04 3.74 -16.84
N MET A 770 -13.94 5.03 -16.51
CA MET A 770 -12.68 5.78 -16.49
C MET A 770 -11.72 5.19 -15.43
N ILE A 771 -12.22 4.92 -14.22
CA ILE A 771 -11.44 4.35 -13.11
C ILE A 771 -11.02 2.87 -13.37
N LYS A 772 -11.87 2.07 -14.04
CA LYS A 772 -11.64 0.63 -14.23
C LYS A 772 -10.66 0.27 -15.34
N ALA A 773 -10.27 1.22 -16.20
CA ALA A 773 -9.37 0.95 -17.32
C ALA A 773 -7.91 0.73 -16.88
N ASN A 774 -7.53 1.23 -15.69
CA ASN A 774 -6.22 1.00 -15.09
C ASN A 774 -6.22 -0.36 -14.38
N ASP A 775 -5.26 -1.26 -14.62
CA ASP A 775 -5.13 -2.53 -13.88
C ASP A 775 -4.17 -2.43 -12.68
N GLY A 776 -4.48 -3.17 -11.60
CA GLY A 776 -3.62 -3.29 -10.41
C GLY A 776 -3.70 -2.16 -9.38
N GLU A 777 -2.58 -1.89 -8.71
CA GLU A 777 -2.39 -0.95 -7.59
C GLU A 777 -2.71 0.51 -7.97
N PHE A 778 -2.51 0.85 -9.25
CA PHE A 778 -2.82 2.16 -9.85
C PHE A 778 -4.34 2.40 -10.04
N LYS A 779 -5.21 1.39 -9.85
CA LYS A 779 -6.69 1.58 -9.75
C LYS A 779 -7.07 2.59 -8.68
N LYS A 780 -6.29 2.67 -7.59
CA LYS A 780 -6.51 3.65 -6.51
C LYS A 780 -5.96 5.03 -6.87
N LYS A 781 -4.91 5.12 -7.69
CA LYS A 781 -4.21 6.37 -8.03
C LYS A 781 -4.88 7.15 -9.17
N GLY A 782 -5.32 6.50 -10.25
CA GLY A 782 -6.11 7.15 -11.32
C GLY A 782 -7.51 7.64 -10.88
N LYS A 783 -7.97 7.21 -9.69
CA LYS A 783 -9.25 7.65 -9.11
C LYS A 783 -9.28 9.16 -8.86
N MET A 784 -8.17 9.77 -8.44
CA MET A 784 -8.15 11.20 -8.08
C MET A 784 -8.22 12.10 -9.30
N TYR A 785 -7.47 11.76 -10.36
CA TYR A 785 -7.52 12.44 -11.65
C TYR A 785 -8.94 12.48 -12.21
N VAL A 786 -9.70 11.39 -12.12
CA VAL A 786 -11.09 11.35 -12.62
C VAL A 786 -11.98 12.38 -11.93
N TYR A 787 -11.86 12.57 -10.61
CA TYR A 787 -12.67 13.61 -9.92
C TYR A 787 -12.19 15.02 -10.24
N LYS A 788 -10.88 15.22 -10.43
CA LYS A 788 -10.34 16.50 -10.96
C LYS A 788 -10.90 16.80 -12.35
N TYR A 789 -10.91 15.81 -13.24
CA TYR A 789 -11.53 15.92 -14.57
C TYR A 789 -13.03 16.24 -14.47
N ILE A 790 -13.78 15.57 -13.60
CA ILE A 790 -15.20 15.88 -13.39
C ILE A 790 -15.40 17.32 -12.93
N LYS A 791 -14.58 17.82 -12.00
CA LYS A 791 -14.60 19.22 -11.56
C LYS A 791 -14.39 20.16 -12.74
N LEU A 792 -13.34 19.93 -13.54
CA LEU A 792 -13.01 20.76 -14.71
C LEU A 792 -14.13 20.74 -15.77
N GLU A 793 -14.70 19.58 -16.06
CA GLU A 793 -15.81 19.46 -17.02
C GLU A 793 -17.07 20.22 -16.57
N LEU A 794 -17.34 20.26 -15.27
CA LEU A 794 -18.46 21.05 -14.74
C LEU A 794 -18.15 22.55 -14.77
N LEU A 795 -16.88 22.95 -14.54
CA LEU A 795 -16.45 24.34 -14.63
C LEU A 795 -16.56 24.92 -16.07
N LYS A 796 -16.48 24.07 -17.09
CA LYS A 796 -16.76 24.48 -18.49
C LYS A 796 -18.21 24.91 -18.70
N ILE A 797 -19.16 24.38 -17.91
CA ILE A 797 -20.57 24.79 -17.97
C ILE A 797 -20.80 26.07 -17.17
N ASN A 798 -20.16 26.20 -16.01
CA ASN A 798 -20.23 27.41 -15.20
C ASN A 798 -18.89 27.65 -14.48
N PRO A 799 -18.19 28.76 -14.73
CA PRO A 799 -16.89 29.01 -14.11
C PRO A 799 -16.95 29.23 -12.59
N ASN A 800 -18.14 29.52 -12.03
CA ASN A 800 -18.33 29.68 -10.59
C ASN A 800 -18.44 28.32 -9.88
N SER A 801 -17.30 27.84 -9.38
CA SER A 801 -17.20 26.57 -8.64
C SER A 801 -18.11 26.51 -7.41
N THR A 802 -18.32 27.63 -6.72
CA THR A 802 -19.18 27.72 -5.54
C THR A 802 -20.64 27.55 -5.89
N TYR A 803 -21.09 28.15 -7.00
CA TYR A 803 -22.46 27.97 -7.50
C TYR A 803 -22.74 26.53 -7.94
N ILE A 804 -21.80 25.90 -8.67
CA ILE A 804 -21.91 24.47 -9.02
C ILE A 804 -22.06 23.62 -7.76
N THR A 805 -21.24 23.89 -6.74
CA THR A 805 -21.26 23.17 -5.47
C THR A 805 -22.63 23.28 -4.79
N ASP A 806 -23.21 24.47 -4.72
CA ASP A 806 -24.55 24.69 -4.17
C ASP A 806 -25.64 23.93 -4.94
N VAL A 807 -25.60 23.97 -6.27
CA VAL A 807 -26.55 23.23 -7.14
C VAL A 807 -26.47 21.73 -6.87
N LEU A 808 -25.25 21.18 -6.78
CA LEU A 808 -25.04 19.75 -6.53
C LEU A 808 -25.44 19.34 -5.12
N ILE A 809 -25.20 20.19 -4.11
CA ILE A 809 -25.65 19.93 -2.73
C ILE A 809 -27.17 19.90 -2.66
N GLU A 810 -27.84 20.94 -3.17
CA GLU A 810 -29.31 21.00 -3.18
C GLU A 810 -29.91 19.80 -3.92
N TYR A 811 -29.32 19.43 -5.06
CA TYR A 811 -29.76 18.26 -5.81
C TYR A 811 -29.58 16.95 -5.04
N LEU A 812 -28.40 16.72 -4.45
CA LEU A 812 -28.04 15.43 -3.84
C LEU A 812 -28.57 15.26 -2.41
N TYR A 813 -28.72 16.34 -1.65
CA TYR A 813 -29.22 16.33 -0.28
C TYR A 813 -30.70 16.72 -0.20
N GLY A 814 -31.12 17.79 -0.88
CA GLY A 814 -32.48 18.33 -0.79
C GLY A 814 -33.50 17.60 -1.66
N VAL A 815 -33.20 17.43 -2.95
CA VAL A 815 -34.16 16.85 -3.92
C VAL A 815 -34.14 15.33 -3.91
N LYS A 816 -32.96 14.72 -4.00
CA LYS A 816 -32.81 13.27 -4.19
C LYS A 816 -32.64 12.48 -2.89
N ASP A 817 -32.12 13.13 -1.85
CA ASP A 817 -31.60 12.48 -0.62
C ASP A 817 -30.73 11.24 -0.94
N SER A 818 -29.68 11.46 -1.74
CA SER A 818 -28.90 10.36 -2.29
C SER A 818 -27.98 9.71 -1.24
N ALA A 819 -28.02 8.39 -1.14
CA ALA A 819 -27.05 7.61 -0.35
C ALA A 819 -25.62 7.56 -0.98
N TYR A 820 -25.41 8.15 -2.16
CA TYR A 820 -24.13 8.11 -2.89
C TYR A 820 -23.68 9.52 -3.28
N LYS A 821 -22.74 10.08 -2.53
CA LYS A 821 -22.25 11.46 -2.68
C LYS A 821 -20.72 11.55 -2.85
N ASP A 822 -20.06 10.44 -3.21
CA ASP A 822 -18.59 10.36 -3.30
C ASP A 822 -18.00 11.30 -4.37
N THR A 823 -18.67 11.46 -5.51
CA THR A 823 -18.22 12.39 -6.57
C THR A 823 -18.29 13.84 -6.13
N LEU A 824 -19.35 14.24 -5.42
CA LEU A 824 -19.47 15.58 -4.86
C LEU A 824 -18.30 15.88 -3.91
N TRP A 825 -18.11 15.02 -2.89
CA TRP A 825 -17.08 15.22 -1.87
C TRP A 825 -15.66 15.16 -2.42
N LEU A 826 -15.39 14.31 -3.40
CA LEU A 826 -14.05 14.17 -4.00
C LEU A 826 -13.74 15.23 -5.06
N SER A 827 -14.74 15.93 -5.61
CA SER A 827 -14.54 16.98 -6.62
C SER A 827 -14.63 18.39 -6.03
N PHE A 828 -15.50 18.60 -5.02
CA PHE A 828 -15.82 19.92 -4.46
C PHE A 828 -15.70 19.99 -2.93
N GLY A 829 -15.08 18.99 -2.29
CA GLY A 829 -14.95 18.89 -0.83
C GLY A 829 -14.38 20.12 -0.15
N GLU A 830 -13.35 20.74 -0.73
CA GLU A 830 -12.71 21.96 -0.19
C GLU A 830 -13.67 23.15 -0.14
N ILE A 831 -14.56 23.28 -1.14
CA ILE A 831 -15.56 24.35 -1.18
C ILE A 831 -16.63 24.09 -0.12
N ILE A 832 -17.05 22.82 0.03
CA ILE A 832 -18.00 22.40 1.05
C ILE A 832 -17.45 22.70 2.45
N GLU A 833 -16.18 22.36 2.69
CA GLU A 833 -15.50 22.62 3.95
C GLU A 833 -15.47 24.12 4.29
N ARG A 834 -15.07 24.96 3.33
CA ARG A 834 -15.03 26.42 3.51
C ARG A 834 -16.41 26.99 3.80
N ASN A 835 -17.44 26.52 3.08
CA ASN A 835 -18.82 26.94 3.32
C ASN A 835 -19.28 26.53 4.72
N LEU A 836 -18.98 25.28 5.13
CA LEU A 836 -19.34 24.74 6.43
C LEU A 836 -18.71 25.56 7.55
N GLU A 837 -17.42 25.82 7.48
CA GLU A 837 -16.67 26.56 8.49
C GLU A 837 -17.22 27.98 8.67
N ARG A 838 -17.48 28.70 7.56
CA ARG A 838 -18.14 30.00 7.62
C ARG A 838 -19.54 29.93 8.22
N ASN A 839 -20.36 28.98 7.75
CA ASN A 839 -21.76 28.91 8.16
C ASN A 839 -21.93 28.48 9.63
N LEU A 840 -21.02 27.66 10.17
CA LEU A 840 -20.98 27.31 11.59
C LEU A 840 -20.65 28.54 12.45
N ASN A 841 -19.70 29.37 12.03
CA ASN A 841 -19.38 30.63 12.73
C ASN A 841 -20.56 31.62 12.74
N GLU A 842 -21.43 31.57 11.73
CA GLU A 842 -22.65 32.39 11.61
C GLU A 842 -23.92 31.69 12.14
N ALA A 843 -23.78 30.52 12.77
CA ALA A 843 -24.92 29.73 13.20
C ALA A 843 -25.68 30.39 14.35
N ALA A 844 -27.02 30.27 14.32
CA ALA A 844 -27.85 30.65 15.45
C ALA A 844 -28.13 29.44 16.32
N ILE A 845 -28.26 29.65 17.63
CA ILE A 845 -28.66 28.60 18.58
C ILE A 845 -30.19 28.57 18.65
N CYS A 846 -30.77 27.37 18.52
CA CYS A 846 -32.22 27.20 18.66
C CYS A 846 -32.69 27.43 20.10
N ASP A 847 -33.60 28.37 20.30
CA ASP A 847 -34.23 28.70 21.61
C ASP A 847 -34.85 27.48 22.32
N HIS A 848 -35.20 26.43 21.58
CA HIS A 848 -35.92 25.27 22.12
C HIS A 848 -35.01 24.05 22.34
N CYS A 849 -34.27 23.62 21.32
CA CYS A 849 -33.45 22.39 21.41
C CYS A 849 -31.95 22.64 21.54
N GLY A 850 -31.50 23.89 21.56
CA GLY A 850 -30.09 24.24 21.67
C GLY A 850 -29.23 23.88 20.45
N SER A 851 -29.80 23.30 19.39
CA SER A 851 -29.05 22.95 18.18
C SER A 851 -28.71 24.20 17.36
N GLU A 852 -27.52 24.22 16.79
CA GLU A 852 -27.11 25.19 15.79
C GLU A 852 -27.96 25.08 14.51
N PHE A 853 -28.35 26.22 13.94
CA PHE A 853 -29.08 26.27 12.68
C PHE A 853 -28.78 27.54 11.89
N ARG A 854 -28.94 27.45 10.56
CA ARG A 854 -28.76 28.59 9.66
C ARG A 854 -30.07 29.38 9.53
N LYS A 855 -30.08 30.65 9.94
CA LYS A 855 -31.27 31.53 9.83
C LYS A 855 -31.66 31.80 8.38
N LEU A 856 -32.90 31.46 8.03
CA LEU A 856 -33.53 31.88 6.76
C LEU A 856 -34.02 33.33 6.80
N ARG A 857 -34.41 33.80 7.99
CA ARG A 857 -34.89 35.16 8.27
C ARG A 857 -34.22 35.65 9.55
N GLU A 858 -33.93 36.94 9.67
CA GLU A 858 -33.24 37.50 10.85
C GLU A 858 -33.98 37.22 12.17
N THR A 859 -35.31 37.25 12.11
CA THR A 859 -36.23 37.01 13.23
C THR A 859 -36.40 35.53 13.59
N GLN A 860 -35.78 34.61 12.85
CA GLN A 860 -35.87 33.18 13.15
C GLN A 860 -35.05 32.84 14.39
N VAL A 861 -35.71 32.24 15.39
CA VAL A 861 -35.11 31.88 16.70
C VAL A 861 -35.14 30.37 16.96
N THR A 862 -35.73 29.57 16.08
CA THR A 862 -35.76 28.10 16.18
C THR A 862 -35.32 27.41 14.90
N CYS A 863 -34.69 26.23 15.02
CA CYS A 863 -34.12 25.48 13.91
C CYS A 863 -35.13 24.85 12.95
N SER A 864 -36.36 24.58 13.43
CA SER A 864 -37.40 23.88 12.66
C SER A 864 -38.80 24.34 13.07
N GLU A 865 -39.78 24.12 12.19
CA GLU A 865 -41.19 24.36 12.53
C GLU A 865 -41.65 23.54 13.73
N LYS A 866 -41.09 22.33 13.92
CA LYS A 866 -41.37 21.49 15.08
C LYS A 866 -40.93 22.19 16.37
N CYS A 867 -39.71 22.72 16.40
CA CYS A 867 -39.21 23.47 17.57
C CYS A 867 -39.98 24.77 17.80
N GLN A 868 -40.35 25.48 16.73
CA GLN A 868 -41.20 26.68 16.81
C GLN A 868 -42.54 26.36 17.49
N LYS A 869 -43.22 25.29 17.06
CA LYS A 869 -44.51 24.86 17.64
C LYS A 869 -44.40 24.49 19.11
N VAL A 870 -43.32 23.84 19.54
CA VAL A 870 -43.14 23.49 20.96
C VAL A 870 -42.88 24.77 21.78
N ARG A 871 -41.99 25.64 21.33
CA ARG A 871 -41.72 26.94 21.95
C ARG A 871 -42.97 27.80 22.09
N GLU A 872 -43.83 27.84 21.07
CA GLU A 872 -45.09 28.57 21.12
C GLU A 872 -46.05 28.01 22.18
N ARG A 873 -46.11 26.68 22.33
CA ARG A 873 -46.91 26.02 23.38
C ARG A 873 -46.38 26.33 24.78
N GLU A 874 -45.07 26.33 24.98
CA GLU A 874 -44.43 26.68 26.26
C GLU A 874 -44.65 28.14 26.63
N ASN A 875 -44.45 29.05 25.66
CA ASN A 875 -44.72 30.46 25.85
C ASN A 875 -46.20 30.73 26.17
N ALA A 876 -47.13 30.01 25.53
CA ALA A 876 -48.54 30.11 25.86
C ALA A 876 -48.85 29.61 27.29
N ARG A 877 -48.20 28.53 27.76
CA ARG A 877 -48.31 28.05 29.14
C ARG A 877 -47.77 29.07 30.15
N LEU A 878 -46.60 29.67 29.89
CA LEU A 878 -45.99 30.69 30.74
C LEU A 878 -46.85 31.95 30.83
N ARG A 879 -47.43 32.41 29.71
CA ARG A 879 -48.39 33.53 29.71
C ARG A 879 -49.60 33.24 30.60
N LYS A 880 -50.19 32.04 30.49
CA LYS A 880 -51.31 31.62 31.36
C LYS A 880 -50.91 31.56 32.83
N LYS A 881 -49.70 31.09 33.16
CA LYS A 881 -49.19 31.05 34.54
C LYS A 881 -48.99 32.46 35.11
N LYS A 882 -48.33 33.36 34.37
CA LYS A 882 -48.16 34.77 34.77
C LYS A 882 -49.49 35.50 34.94
N GLN A 883 -50.48 35.22 34.09
CA GLN A 883 -51.81 35.80 34.22
C GLN A 883 -52.52 35.30 35.49
N ARG A 884 -52.39 34.02 35.84
CA ARG A 884 -52.89 33.48 37.11
C ARG A 884 -52.19 34.08 38.33
N GLU A 885 -50.87 34.28 38.26
CA GLU A 885 -50.09 34.91 39.35
C GLU A 885 -50.42 36.40 39.51
N LYS A 886 -50.63 37.13 38.41
CA LYS A 886 -51.07 38.52 38.44
C LYS A 886 -52.48 38.64 39.04
N ASN A 887 -53.39 37.74 38.66
CA ASN A 887 -54.72 37.69 39.26
C ASN A 887 -54.68 37.35 40.76
N LYS A 888 -53.70 36.56 41.21
CA LYS A 888 -53.44 36.28 42.63
C LYS A 888 -52.76 37.41 43.42
N LYS A 889 -52.21 38.43 42.76
CA LYS A 889 -51.63 39.62 43.40
C LYS A 889 -52.59 40.81 43.44
N ILE A 890 -53.64 40.77 42.61
CA ILE A 890 -54.70 41.79 42.52
C ILE A 890 -55.92 41.40 43.37
N ALA A 891 -56.13 40.09 43.59
CA ALA A 891 -56.89 39.56 44.72
C ALA A 891 -56.00 39.52 45.96
#